data_AF-A0A8H5XHR4-F1
#
_entry.id   AF-A0A8H5XHR4-F1
#
_cell.length_a   1.000
_cell.length_b   1.000
_cell.length_c   1.000
_cell.angle_alpha   90.00
_cell.angle_beta   90.00
_cell.angle_gamma   90.00
#
_symmetry.space_group_name_H-M   'P 1'
#
loop_
_entity.id
_entity.type
_entity.pdbx_description
1 polymer ?
#
loop_
_entity_poly.entity_id
_entity_poly.type
_entity_poly.pdbx_seq_one_letter_code
_entity_poly.pdbx_strand_id
1 'polypeptide(L)'
;MRFSIFTSIVFTLATHSATALKPWNSTLPESIDEECRQALTSDIDCPFFLGRDSIEKGHYLKDPVAAAAYCSSSCRSSLRQYFFNYSRACFKADLPEGLPGPDETVDYMMSLFGTQEYLCVADEDGFCLRAFYKKERDFCSECRLKLAGISAMLDLKKPLNIDTDKFMCLQKNCAKDENGFLARDAGKLQKKMASVHTGGPSGSGAGAGSSHHADDDNQSVASDLSTLDFKRGDFSIDLLNLLEAINSEGSFAFNAKLDIPSSFDISVNDVGAISLPLGEAQARHIIKQARQAPYGKGSETIVDTAVRNTWELDPTQFTINWLRWPALLQQVCQMVAEKMGINTPIRAELYKMLLYEKGAMFKAHTDTEKIPGMFGTLVVNLPSPHTGGDVVLKHCGEKVKYSSSKQEASCAAWYSDVHHEVLPVISGYRWVLTYNLAIDQSLPRPSAALKRSELRPLRHCIRRWLARDPSSRKNPYIYHILDHEYTEDSISFRALKGSDIARVTALRQACRGLPVTIFLTLLEREDRGNVEFDPSDLQYNYRGATGEYDDEDDGEYHCLEEVLESEYRLMTVRDLQGKIVAEQMAIDEENITDPDVFSDMSPVKEDYEGYMGNYGPQATQWYRLGAVALVPHESLVDFFTQSDSSYYGATHQKFPQAPINYLAQQCLQKNVQEHMLTALLDLVEPGLVHMESRETELEDESVLPNVVNAALLHRQYQLVNEVIAKLFKILPSNVFTALRQWMIKSDGEEKAMERFDKVKGGLSLALTKPYNLRLKFQAISHLVPLPRDLAADALPTPAPIMNWTCEMLHAFVKGEGPRDVTRHDGSSIVSMSLYFGDPILFLTERVVPIFEKRLAAPAFRFRVLSQLMNLSTNGKLPREEGISLYRTMARLLITSQNFTLLRDEKSVEEEAKRTRVSWVTIQTQPKRDTGTAISCEILKDFFSKLCKVSTELDDLKNQFLTKVTLQASKLPEMELYRLWLPFLRSVIPLFHENSIPLSTQSCQKFFSAVVKAVLDVCLGPQPARPTNWSLSSVPCNCGDCERVNNFLNHPTQMTGRFPMNKSRRQHIHQQVDRAGIACKHETQRNTNPNTLVITKKTRPLDVERQDWQKVRVYLVEKFSQFKGSELKTLLGSDFEKIEKLCTGETGQPSLSRRPAAGEKRRIEQAAEVIDLTSD
;
A
#
# COMPACT_ATOMS: atom_id res chain seq x y z
N MET A 1 -3.46 52.03 60.55
CA MET A 1 -2.65 53.26 60.55
C MET A 1 -1.78 53.24 59.30
N ARG A 2 -1.75 54.35 58.55
CA ARG A 2 -0.81 54.68 57.45
C ARG A 2 -0.95 53.91 56.13
N PHE A 3 -0.74 54.50 54.96
CA PHE A 3 -0.96 55.86 54.41
C PHE A 3 -0.69 55.73 52.89
N SER A 4 -1.40 56.54 52.12
CA SER A 4 -1.43 56.71 50.66
C SER A 4 -0.08 56.88 49.95
N ILE A 5 0.00 56.54 48.66
CA ILE A 5 0.49 57.41 47.57
C ILE A 5 -0.29 57.08 46.27
N PHE A 6 -0.91 58.14 45.74
CA PHE A 6 -1.55 58.28 44.43
C PHE A 6 -0.49 58.66 43.37
N THR A 7 -0.90 58.69 42.10
CA THR A 7 -0.29 59.44 40.96
C THR A 7 1.02 58.93 40.34
N SER A 8 0.89 58.11 39.28
CA SER A 8 1.48 58.40 37.95
C SER A 8 0.90 57.44 36.90
N ILE A 9 -0.40 57.60 36.64
CA ILE A 9 -1.00 57.30 35.33
C ILE A 9 -1.15 58.68 34.68
N VAL A 10 -0.91 58.76 33.37
CA VAL A 10 -0.91 59.96 32.51
C VAL A 10 0.45 60.65 32.41
N PHE A 11 1.32 60.16 31.51
CA PHE A 11 2.06 60.92 30.49
C PHE A 11 3.14 60.04 29.84
N THR A 12 2.74 59.11 28.97
CA THR A 12 3.55 58.65 27.83
C THR A 12 2.61 58.03 26.78
N LEU A 13 1.54 58.77 26.46
CA LEU A 13 0.98 58.79 25.12
C LEU A 13 1.81 59.81 24.33
N ALA A 14 2.11 59.47 23.07
CA ALA A 14 2.84 60.24 22.07
C ALA A 14 4.37 60.03 22.04
N THR A 15 4.80 59.04 21.26
CA THR A 15 5.73 59.23 20.13
C THR A 15 5.81 57.93 19.33
N HIS A 16 5.50 58.03 18.04
CA HIS A 16 5.77 56.97 17.06
C HIS A 16 7.24 57.04 16.66
N SER A 17 7.92 55.90 16.64
CA SER A 17 9.06 55.69 15.74
C SER A 17 9.24 54.19 15.50
N ALA A 18 9.15 53.79 14.24
CA ALA A 18 9.46 52.45 13.77
C ALA A 18 10.99 52.25 13.74
N THR A 19 11.46 51.07 14.11
CA THR A 19 12.64 50.41 13.51
C THR A 19 12.51 48.90 13.75
N ALA A 20 12.85 48.10 12.73
CA ALA A 20 12.78 46.65 12.69
C ALA A 20 13.30 45.97 13.98
N LEU A 21 12.66 44.86 14.38
CA LEU A 21 13.21 44.03 15.43
C LEU A 21 14.48 43.37 14.87
N LYS A 22 15.63 43.83 15.37
CA LYS A 22 16.84 43.01 15.44
C LYS A 22 16.54 41.96 16.52
N PRO A 23 16.44 40.65 16.22
CA PRO A 23 15.94 39.68 17.21
C PRO A 23 16.84 39.54 18.45
N TRP A 24 18.02 40.17 18.44
CA TRP A 24 18.91 40.28 19.58
C TRP A 24 19.64 41.62 19.59
N ASN A 25 19.55 42.38 20.68
CA ASN A 25 20.29 43.65 20.87
C ASN A 25 21.50 43.50 21.82
N SER A 26 21.79 42.26 22.25
CA SER A 26 22.96 41.90 23.05
C SER A 26 23.83 40.87 22.32
N THR A 27 25.11 40.80 22.66
CA THR A 27 26.02 39.78 22.11
C THR A 27 25.53 38.40 22.49
N LEU A 28 25.06 37.63 21.50
CA LEU A 28 24.74 36.22 21.65
C LEU A 28 25.97 35.47 22.20
N PRO A 29 25.82 34.59 23.19
CA PRO A 29 26.96 33.85 23.75
C PRO A 29 27.70 33.03 22.68
N GLU A 30 29.04 33.00 22.72
CA GLU A 30 29.87 32.19 21.81
C GLU A 30 29.58 30.68 21.87
N SER A 31 28.82 30.22 22.86
CA SER A 31 28.33 28.84 22.95
C SER A 31 27.26 28.48 21.92
N ILE A 32 26.68 29.45 21.22
CA ILE A 32 25.77 29.22 20.09
C ILE A 32 26.61 29.22 18.81
N ASP A 33 26.39 28.22 17.96
CA ASP A 33 27.08 28.06 16.68
C ASP A 33 27.03 29.36 15.86
N GLU A 34 28.14 29.71 15.21
CA GLU A 34 28.27 30.97 14.47
C GLU A 34 27.20 31.10 13.38
N GLU A 35 26.88 30.02 12.66
CA GLU A 35 25.84 30.04 11.63
C GLU A 35 24.46 30.29 12.24
N CYS A 36 24.20 29.69 13.41
CA CYS A 36 22.96 29.91 14.15
C CYS A 36 22.85 31.33 14.70
N ARG A 37 23.95 31.90 15.22
CA ARG A 37 23.97 33.29 15.69
C ARG A 37 23.69 34.27 14.54
N GLN A 38 24.18 33.99 13.34
CA GLN A 38 23.91 34.80 12.15
C GLN A 38 22.44 34.70 11.72
N ALA A 39 21.86 33.50 11.72
CA ALA A 39 20.43 33.34 11.40
C ALA A 39 19.53 34.04 12.43
N LEU A 40 19.85 33.91 13.73
CA LEU A 40 19.10 34.54 14.83
C LEU A 40 19.19 36.07 14.83
N THR A 41 20.18 36.67 14.19
CA THR A 41 20.37 38.12 14.13
C THR A 41 19.92 38.75 12.81
N SER A 42 19.30 37.95 11.94
CA SER A 42 18.80 38.41 10.64
C SER A 42 17.59 39.35 10.81
N ASP A 43 17.57 40.46 10.08
CA ASP A 43 16.51 41.46 10.14
C ASP A 43 15.21 40.98 9.46
N ILE A 44 14.05 41.38 10.00
CA ILE A 44 12.72 41.06 9.49
C ILE A 44 11.97 42.36 9.16
N ASP A 45 11.46 42.47 7.92
CA ASP A 45 10.83 43.69 7.39
C ASP A 45 9.32 43.81 7.71
N CYS A 46 8.85 43.22 8.81
CA CYS A 46 7.44 43.23 9.20
C CYS A 46 7.15 44.21 10.37
N PRO A 47 5.99 44.89 10.39
CA PRO A 47 5.60 45.76 11.50
C PRO A 47 5.38 44.96 12.80
N PHE A 48 5.56 45.61 13.96
CA PHE A 48 5.80 44.88 15.20
C PHE A 48 4.57 44.55 16.06
N PHE A 49 3.33 44.87 15.63
CA PHE A 49 2.16 44.52 16.43
C PHE A 49 0.85 44.51 15.61
N LEU A 50 -0.03 43.53 15.89
CA LEU A 50 -1.42 43.49 15.44
C LEU A 50 -2.32 43.32 16.67
N GLY A 51 -3.13 44.34 16.97
CA GLY A 51 -4.07 44.29 18.09
C GLY A 51 -5.29 43.43 17.76
N ARG A 52 -5.95 42.89 18.80
CA ARG A 52 -7.23 42.15 18.69
C ARG A 52 -8.27 42.90 17.86
N ASP A 53 -8.31 44.21 18.03
CA ASP A 53 -9.30 45.08 17.40
C ASP A 53 -8.99 45.37 15.93
N SER A 54 -7.81 44.95 15.44
CA SER A 54 -7.38 45.11 14.05
C SER A 54 -7.77 43.90 13.17
N ILE A 55 -8.34 42.83 13.75
CA ILE A 55 -8.64 41.57 13.05
C ILE A 55 -10.12 41.21 13.26
N GLU A 56 -10.86 41.03 12.16
CA GLU A 56 -12.25 40.55 12.21
C GLU A 56 -12.26 39.02 12.25
N LYS A 57 -12.70 38.43 13.37
CA LYS A 57 -12.93 36.97 13.53
C LYS A 57 -11.75 36.04 13.17
N GLY A 58 -10.54 36.57 12.99
CA GLY A 58 -9.34 35.81 12.61
C GLY A 58 -9.09 35.66 11.11
N HIS A 59 -9.86 36.35 10.24
CA HIS A 59 -9.84 36.10 8.79
C HIS A 59 -9.26 37.23 7.92
N TYR A 60 -9.38 38.50 8.33
CA TYR A 60 -8.82 39.65 7.60
C TYR A 60 -8.53 40.86 8.51
N LEU A 61 -7.67 41.76 8.02
CA LEU A 61 -7.27 42.99 8.69
C LEU A 61 -8.29 44.11 8.45
N LYS A 62 -8.78 44.72 9.54
CA LYS A 62 -9.75 45.82 9.50
C LYS A 62 -9.14 47.13 9.03
N ASP A 63 -7.86 47.37 9.34
CA ASP A 63 -7.14 48.58 8.97
C ASP A 63 -6.40 48.40 7.62
N PRO A 64 -6.74 49.20 6.58
CA PRO A 64 -6.08 49.15 5.28
C PRO A 64 -4.58 49.46 5.33
N VAL A 65 -4.12 50.27 6.31
CA VAL A 65 -2.71 50.63 6.45
C VAL A 65 -1.91 49.46 7.04
N ALA A 66 -2.44 48.81 8.08
CA ALA A 66 -1.90 47.56 8.60
C ALA A 66 -1.91 46.44 7.54
N ALA A 67 -2.97 46.35 6.74
CA ALA A 67 -3.06 45.39 5.63
C ALA A 67 -1.96 45.63 4.59
N ALA A 68 -1.77 46.86 4.12
CA ALA A 68 -0.73 47.19 3.15
C ALA A 68 0.70 46.89 3.67
N ALA A 69 0.95 47.07 4.96
CA ALA A 69 2.25 46.82 5.57
C ALA A 69 2.54 45.31 5.76
N TYR A 70 1.60 44.53 6.30
CA TYR A 70 1.76 43.09 6.54
C TYR A 70 1.62 42.24 5.27
N CYS A 71 0.88 42.71 4.27
CA CYS A 71 0.72 42.05 2.98
C CYS A 71 1.76 42.45 1.94
N SER A 72 2.76 43.24 2.31
CA SER A 72 3.85 43.59 1.41
C SER A 72 4.67 42.36 1.04
N SER A 73 5.12 42.28 -0.22
CA SER A 73 6.01 41.21 -0.68
C SER A 73 7.32 41.18 0.09
N SER A 74 7.80 42.34 0.56
CA SER A 74 9.01 42.47 1.40
C SER A 74 8.84 41.79 2.75
N CYS A 75 7.78 42.08 3.53
CA CYS A 75 7.52 41.40 4.80
C CYS A 75 7.34 39.88 4.63
N ARG A 76 6.61 39.45 3.59
CA ARG A 76 6.41 38.02 3.29
C ARG A 76 7.72 37.30 2.98
N SER A 77 8.58 37.90 2.16
CA SER A 77 9.87 37.33 1.79
C SER A 77 10.88 37.34 2.94
N SER A 78 10.96 38.43 3.72
CA SER A 78 11.90 38.53 4.84
C SER A 78 11.60 37.51 5.93
N LEU A 79 10.31 37.28 6.24
CA LEU A 79 9.91 36.23 7.18
C LEU A 79 10.28 34.84 6.68
N ARG A 80 9.93 34.49 5.43
CA ARG A 80 10.27 33.18 4.86
C ARG A 80 11.78 32.92 4.85
N GLN A 81 12.57 33.93 4.48
CA GLN A 81 14.03 33.81 4.44
C GLN A 81 14.63 33.67 5.85
N TYR A 82 14.12 34.43 6.84
CA TYR A 82 14.51 34.31 8.23
C TYR A 82 14.27 32.88 8.76
N PHE A 83 13.07 32.33 8.53
CA PHE A 83 12.73 30.96 8.92
C PHE A 83 13.62 29.92 8.25
N PHE A 84 13.87 30.06 6.95
CA PHE A 84 14.74 29.15 6.21
C PHE A 84 16.18 29.15 6.77
N ASN A 85 16.74 30.34 7.01
CA ASN A 85 18.09 30.48 7.55
C ASN A 85 18.20 29.94 8.97
N TYR A 86 17.21 30.20 9.81
CA TYR A 86 17.17 29.71 11.20
C TYR A 86 17.09 28.19 11.26
N SER A 87 16.15 27.56 10.54
CA SER A 87 15.98 26.10 10.54
C SER A 87 17.19 25.37 10.00
N ARG A 88 17.91 25.98 9.03
CA ARG A 88 19.14 25.40 8.48
C ARG A 88 20.33 25.50 9.43
N ALA A 89 20.47 26.63 10.12
CA ALA A 89 21.70 26.99 10.83
C ALA A 89 21.66 26.69 12.34
N CYS A 90 20.48 26.76 12.95
CA CYS A 90 20.30 26.56 14.40
C CYS A 90 19.92 25.13 14.80
N PHE A 91 19.40 24.35 13.85
CA PHE A 91 19.04 22.95 14.07
C PHE A 91 20.11 22.04 13.44
N LYS A 92 21.02 21.51 14.26
CA LYS A 92 21.90 20.38 13.90
C LYS A 92 21.32 19.11 14.53
N ALA A 93 21.29 18.01 13.78
CA ALA A 93 20.50 16.79 13.98
C ALA A 93 20.75 15.94 15.25
N ASP A 94 21.32 16.50 16.31
CA ASP A 94 21.62 15.81 17.57
C ASP A 94 20.84 16.43 18.75
N LEU A 95 19.51 16.31 18.75
CA LEU A 95 18.69 16.58 19.95
C LEU A 95 17.84 15.34 20.35
N PRO A 96 17.57 15.15 21.66
CA PRO A 96 17.03 13.91 22.22
C PRO A 96 15.61 13.60 21.72
N GLU A 97 15.31 12.30 21.56
CA GLU A 97 13.97 11.78 21.25
C GLU A 97 12.88 12.48 22.08
N GLY A 98 11.91 13.10 21.39
CA GLY A 98 10.67 13.59 22.03
C GLY A 98 10.18 15.00 21.66
N LEU A 99 10.66 15.65 20.60
CA LEU A 99 10.02 16.87 20.08
C LEU A 99 9.25 16.60 18.77
N PRO A 100 8.14 17.31 18.53
CA PRO A 100 7.18 16.96 17.49
C PRO A 100 7.51 17.66 16.15
N GLY A 101 6.79 17.35 15.07
CA GLY A 101 7.12 17.71 13.68
C GLY A 101 7.22 19.22 13.38
N PRO A 102 7.54 19.62 12.14
CA PRO A 102 7.72 21.02 11.75
C PRO A 102 6.52 21.93 12.07
N ASP A 103 5.28 21.44 11.96
CA ASP A 103 4.07 22.20 12.29
C ASP A 103 3.90 22.39 13.80
N GLU A 104 4.21 21.37 14.58
CA GLU A 104 4.18 21.43 16.05
C GLU A 104 5.39 22.24 16.59
N THR A 105 6.47 22.32 15.82
CA THR A 105 7.60 23.22 16.06
C THR A 105 7.19 24.67 15.82
N VAL A 106 6.33 24.96 14.84
CA VAL A 106 5.74 26.30 14.63
C VAL A 106 4.80 26.67 15.77
N ASP A 107 3.94 25.75 16.24
CA ASP A 107 3.10 25.97 17.43
C ASP A 107 3.94 26.17 18.71
N TYR A 108 5.00 25.39 18.90
CA TYR A 108 5.97 25.56 19.98
C TYR A 108 6.71 26.91 19.88
N MET A 109 7.08 27.35 18.67
CA MET A 109 7.73 28.65 18.41
C MET A 109 6.79 29.83 18.65
N MET A 110 5.52 29.73 18.28
CA MET A 110 4.51 30.77 18.55
C MET A 110 4.23 30.89 20.05
N SER A 111 4.29 29.78 20.80
CA SER A 111 4.27 29.79 22.27
C SER A 111 5.54 30.44 22.88
N LEU A 112 6.69 30.33 22.20
CA LEU A 112 7.96 30.96 22.55
C LEU A 112 7.96 32.48 22.30
N PHE A 113 7.33 32.93 21.21
CA PHE A 113 7.11 34.35 20.94
C PHE A 113 6.21 35.02 21.98
N GLY A 114 5.18 34.31 22.49
CA GLY A 114 4.37 34.79 23.62
C GLY A 114 5.12 34.81 24.97
N THR A 115 6.21 34.05 25.11
CA THR A 115 7.00 33.96 26.35
C THR A 115 8.25 34.84 26.37
N GLN A 116 8.58 35.54 25.28
CA GLN A 116 9.78 36.40 25.20
C GLN A 116 9.76 37.64 26.12
N GLU A 117 8.59 38.13 26.56
CA GLU A 117 8.52 39.17 27.61
C GLU A 117 8.89 38.65 29.01
N TYR A 118 8.82 37.33 29.24
CA TYR A 118 8.96 36.72 30.58
C TYR A 118 10.39 36.29 30.91
N LEU A 119 11.30 36.28 29.92
CA LEU A 119 12.69 35.84 30.08
C LEU A 119 13.61 36.88 30.75
N CYS A 120 13.13 38.10 30.96
CA CYS A 120 13.89 39.19 31.61
C CYS A 120 13.54 39.40 33.09
N VAL A 121 13.14 38.37 33.83
CA VAL A 121 13.07 38.47 35.30
C VAL A 121 14.45 38.18 35.88
N ALA A 122 15.20 39.25 36.16
CA ALA A 122 16.46 39.20 36.90
C ALA A 122 16.27 39.69 38.34
N ASP A 123 17.00 39.09 39.28
CA ASP A 123 17.27 39.66 40.59
C ASP A 123 18.67 40.33 40.60
N GLU A 124 19.09 40.92 41.72
CA GLU A 124 20.38 41.63 41.83
C GLU A 124 21.61 40.73 41.49
N ASP A 125 21.44 39.40 41.51
CA ASP A 125 22.48 38.41 41.23
C ASP A 125 22.34 37.67 39.87
N GLY A 126 21.33 37.98 39.04
CA GLY A 126 21.25 37.51 37.65
C GLY A 126 19.93 36.86 37.20
N PHE A 127 19.97 36.10 36.10
CA PHE A 127 18.77 35.53 35.45
C PHE A 127 18.25 34.27 36.15
N CYS A 128 17.00 34.31 36.62
CA CYS A 128 16.42 33.25 37.44
C CYS A 128 16.26 31.89 36.73
N LEU A 129 15.98 31.87 35.42
CA LEU A 129 15.70 30.61 34.71
C LEU A 129 16.90 29.66 34.68
N ARG A 130 18.11 30.20 34.56
CA ARG A 130 19.32 29.39 34.44
C ARG A 130 19.69 28.68 35.75
N ALA A 131 19.50 29.35 36.89
CA ALA A 131 19.74 28.79 38.21
C ALA A 131 18.68 27.73 38.60
N PHE A 132 17.43 27.92 38.19
CA PHE A 132 16.36 26.92 38.36
C PHE A 132 16.62 25.65 37.56
N TYR A 133 17.03 25.78 36.29
CA TYR A 133 17.28 24.62 35.42
C TYR A 133 18.47 23.78 35.89
N LYS A 134 19.47 24.43 36.49
CA LYS A 134 20.60 23.76 37.12
C LYS A 134 20.32 23.22 38.53
N LYS A 135 19.10 23.43 39.06
CA LYS A 135 18.68 23.08 40.44
C LYS A 135 19.57 23.71 41.53
N GLU A 136 20.19 24.86 41.23
CA GLU A 136 21.11 25.56 42.14
C GLU A 136 20.37 26.45 43.17
N ARG A 137 19.03 26.59 43.07
CA ARG A 137 18.18 27.31 44.04
C ARG A 137 16.88 26.54 44.35
N ASP A 138 16.42 26.63 45.60
CA ASP A 138 15.26 25.88 46.13
C ASP A 138 13.88 26.45 45.71
N PHE A 139 12.85 25.62 45.86
CA PHE A 139 11.46 25.85 45.42
C PHE A 139 10.75 27.08 46.04
N CYS A 140 11.38 27.76 47.00
CA CYS A 140 10.82 28.87 47.79
C CYS A 140 11.51 30.23 47.55
N SER A 141 12.02 30.50 46.34
CA SER A 141 12.64 31.81 46.00
C SER A 141 11.62 32.86 45.51
N GLU A 142 11.91 34.16 45.74
CA GLU A 142 11.08 35.32 45.33
C GLU A 142 10.72 35.34 43.83
N CYS A 143 11.51 34.64 43.01
CA CYS A 143 11.32 34.64 41.56
C CYS A 143 10.01 33.98 41.12
N ARG A 144 9.48 33.01 41.89
CA ARG A 144 8.16 32.42 41.60
C ARG A 144 7.00 33.34 42.01
N LEU A 145 7.17 34.17 43.04
CA LEU A 145 6.17 35.15 43.49
C LEU A 145 5.97 36.26 42.45
N LYS A 146 7.06 36.73 41.80
CA LYS A 146 6.98 37.67 40.68
C LYS A 146 6.34 37.05 39.44
N LEU A 147 6.69 35.80 39.10
CA LEU A 147 6.08 35.08 37.97
C LEU A 147 4.57 34.85 38.20
N ALA A 148 4.18 34.46 39.42
CA ALA A 148 2.78 34.27 39.79
C ALA A 148 1.99 35.60 39.83
N GLY A 149 2.64 36.70 40.26
CA GLY A 149 2.05 38.04 40.25
C GLY A 149 1.77 38.59 38.86
N ILE A 150 2.62 38.30 37.87
CA ILE A 150 2.40 38.71 36.47
C ILE A 150 1.38 37.81 35.78
N SER A 151 1.37 36.50 36.08
CA SER A 151 0.32 35.58 35.60
C SER A 151 -1.08 36.01 36.06
N ALA A 152 -1.20 36.58 37.27
CA ALA A 152 -2.46 37.15 37.76
C ALA A 152 -2.86 38.48 37.08
N MET A 153 -1.93 39.22 36.46
CA MET A 153 -2.26 40.40 35.64
C MET A 153 -2.78 40.04 34.24
N LEU A 154 -2.42 38.85 33.72
CA LEU A 154 -2.85 38.36 32.40
C LEU A 154 -4.31 37.86 32.35
N ASP A 155 -4.92 37.49 33.47
CA ASP A 155 -6.36 37.16 33.49
C ASP A 155 -7.24 38.39 33.15
N LEU A 156 -6.69 39.61 33.15
CA LEU A 156 -7.35 40.84 32.69
C LEU A 156 -7.02 41.25 31.25
N LYS A 157 -6.08 40.60 30.56
CA LYS A 157 -5.74 40.87 29.15
C LYS A 157 -5.27 39.60 28.43
N LYS A 158 -6.21 38.84 27.85
CA LYS A 158 -5.89 37.69 26.97
C LYS A 158 -5.28 38.16 25.64
N PRO A 159 -4.11 37.66 25.21
CA PRO A 159 -3.65 37.81 23.82
C PRO A 159 -4.55 37.06 22.83
N LEU A 160 -4.46 37.41 21.53
CA LEU A 160 -5.10 36.68 20.45
C LEU A 160 -4.37 35.36 20.21
N ASN A 161 -5.01 34.23 20.51
CA ASN A 161 -4.61 32.96 19.92
C ASN A 161 -5.17 32.93 18.49
N ILE A 162 -4.40 33.44 17.53
CA ILE A 162 -4.59 33.12 16.11
C ILE A 162 -3.74 31.89 15.90
N ASP A 163 -4.35 30.77 15.53
CA ASP A 163 -3.59 29.59 15.14
C ASP A 163 -2.87 29.82 13.80
N THR A 164 -1.92 28.94 13.49
CA THR A 164 -1.06 29.02 12.31
C THR A 164 -1.87 29.08 11.00
N ASP A 165 -2.97 28.34 10.89
CA ASP A 165 -3.81 28.31 9.69
C ASP A 165 -4.57 29.62 9.51
N LYS A 166 -5.07 30.21 10.60
CA LYS A 166 -5.73 31.53 10.58
C LYS A 166 -4.74 32.65 10.25
N PHE A 167 -3.50 32.57 10.72
CA PHE A 167 -2.46 33.54 10.38
C PHE A 167 -2.03 33.43 8.91
N MET A 168 -1.88 32.22 8.38
CA MET A 168 -1.59 31.97 6.97
C MET A 168 -2.77 32.39 6.07
N CYS A 169 -4.01 32.16 6.52
CA CYS A 169 -5.23 32.62 5.87
C CYS A 169 -5.31 34.16 5.82
N LEU A 170 -4.96 34.84 6.91
CA LEU A 170 -4.81 36.31 6.96
C LEU A 170 -3.79 36.83 5.94
N GLN A 171 -2.64 36.14 5.79
CA GLN A 171 -1.59 36.50 4.83
C GLN A 171 -2.00 36.24 3.37
N LYS A 172 -2.89 35.25 3.14
CA LYS A 172 -3.39 34.85 1.81
C LYS A 172 -4.53 35.75 1.33
N ASN A 173 -5.33 36.31 2.24
CA ASN A 173 -6.59 37.01 1.93
C ASN A 173 -6.56 38.55 2.01
N CYS A 174 -5.38 39.16 2.18
CA CYS A 174 -5.10 40.60 2.19
C CYS A 174 -6.28 41.51 1.75
N ALA A 175 -7.01 42.02 2.76
CA ALA A 175 -8.15 42.94 2.66
C ALA A 175 -9.08 42.72 1.45
N LYS A 176 -9.74 41.56 1.38
CA LYS A 176 -10.98 41.43 0.60
C LYS A 176 -12.12 42.11 1.37
N ASP A 177 -12.79 43.05 0.73
CA ASP A 177 -13.82 43.92 1.29
C ASP A 177 -15.01 43.12 1.86
N GLU A 178 -15.62 43.60 2.94
CA GLU A 178 -16.68 42.92 3.72
C GLU A 178 -17.90 42.53 2.85
N ASN A 179 -18.11 43.26 1.74
CA ASN A 179 -19.19 43.05 0.79
C ASN A 179 -18.97 41.89 -0.20
N GLY A 180 -17.76 41.32 -0.30
CA GLY A 180 -17.51 40.12 -1.10
C GLY A 180 -18.14 38.87 -0.50
N PHE A 181 -18.41 38.87 0.80
CA PHE A 181 -18.94 37.71 1.54
C PHE A 181 -20.46 37.72 1.68
N LEU A 182 -21.12 38.89 1.63
CA LEU A 182 -22.58 39.03 1.77
C LEU A 182 -23.36 39.02 0.44
N ALA A 183 -22.68 39.01 -0.71
CA ALA A 183 -23.32 39.08 -2.03
C ALA A 183 -23.82 37.72 -2.59
N ARG A 184 -23.68 36.62 -1.83
CA ARG A 184 -24.21 35.30 -2.26
C ARG A 184 -25.70 35.07 -1.95
N ASP A 185 -26.34 35.92 -1.14
CA ASP A 185 -27.75 35.74 -0.73
C ASP A 185 -28.78 36.69 -1.41
N ALA A 186 -28.38 37.51 -2.38
CA ALA A 186 -29.29 38.44 -3.06
C ALA A 186 -29.54 38.12 -4.54
N GLY A 187 -29.38 36.85 -4.95
CA GLY A 187 -29.51 36.38 -6.34
C GLY A 187 -30.87 35.77 -6.73
N LYS A 188 -31.90 35.84 -5.88
CA LYS A 188 -33.26 35.34 -6.17
C LYS A 188 -34.30 36.45 -6.19
N LEU A 189 -34.16 37.45 -7.05
CA LEU A 189 -35.27 38.32 -7.52
C LEU A 189 -34.81 39.29 -8.62
N GLN A 190 -34.73 38.84 -9.88
CA GLN A 190 -35.02 39.66 -11.08
C GLN A 190 -34.90 38.84 -12.38
N LYS A 191 -36.01 38.24 -12.82
CA LYS A 191 -36.24 37.85 -14.22
C LYS A 191 -37.61 38.36 -14.65
N LYS A 192 -37.66 39.55 -15.26
CA LYS A 192 -38.69 39.94 -16.23
C LYS A 192 -38.29 41.21 -16.98
N MET A 193 -38.48 41.15 -18.31
CA MET A 193 -38.26 42.19 -19.35
C MET A 193 -36.79 42.33 -19.77
N ALA A 194 -36.40 42.31 -21.04
CA ALA A 194 -37.13 42.58 -22.27
C ALA A 194 -36.58 41.77 -23.47
N SER A 195 -37.51 41.41 -24.35
CA SER A 195 -37.29 41.06 -25.75
C SER A 195 -37.00 42.34 -26.56
N VAL A 196 -36.34 42.19 -27.73
CA VAL A 196 -36.68 42.83 -29.03
C VAL A 196 -35.46 43.36 -29.84
N HIS A 197 -35.43 42.95 -31.12
CA HIS A 197 -34.78 43.50 -32.34
C HIS A 197 -33.31 43.12 -32.66
N THR A 198 -32.98 42.33 -33.70
CA THR A 198 -33.20 42.32 -35.19
C THR A 198 -32.17 43.14 -36.00
N GLY A 199 -31.53 42.48 -36.98
CA GLY A 199 -31.08 43.10 -38.25
C GLY A 199 -29.69 42.68 -38.76
N GLY A 200 -29.62 41.80 -39.78
CA GLY A 200 -28.46 41.71 -40.70
C GLY A 200 -28.61 42.72 -41.87
N PRO A 201 -28.07 42.48 -43.10
CA PRO A 201 -26.93 41.66 -43.57
C PRO A 201 -26.13 42.37 -44.72
N SER A 202 -25.42 41.59 -45.57
CA SER A 202 -24.87 41.88 -46.94
C SER A 202 -23.42 42.38 -47.03
N GLY A 203 -22.57 42.03 -48.01
CA GLY A 203 -22.60 41.23 -49.25
C GLY A 203 -21.15 41.15 -49.82
N SER A 204 -20.69 40.06 -50.44
CA SER A 204 -20.72 39.74 -51.89
C SER A 204 -19.38 39.95 -52.66
N GLY A 205 -18.96 38.94 -53.45
CA GLY A 205 -18.06 39.05 -54.63
C GLY A 205 -16.74 38.24 -54.54
N ALA A 206 -16.63 37.02 -55.10
CA ALA A 206 -16.27 36.65 -56.51
C ALA A 206 -14.81 36.97 -56.90
N GLY A 207 -13.97 36.12 -57.51
CA GLY A 207 -14.03 34.74 -58.03
C GLY A 207 -12.72 34.35 -58.77
N ALA A 208 -12.59 33.04 -59.11
CA ALA A 208 -11.73 32.36 -60.13
C ALA A 208 -10.17 32.49 -60.05
N GLY A 209 -9.32 31.48 -60.30
CA GLY A 209 -9.46 30.06 -60.65
C GLY A 209 -8.10 29.41 -61.05
N SER A 210 -7.97 28.09 -60.81
CA SER A 210 -7.00 27.07 -61.35
C SER A 210 -5.49 27.25 -61.04
N SER A 211 -4.62 26.23 -60.89
CA SER A 211 -4.62 24.79 -61.15
C SER A 211 -3.49 24.08 -60.35
N HIS A 212 -3.67 22.78 -60.11
CA HIS A 212 -2.84 21.79 -59.41
C HIS A 212 -1.30 21.82 -59.55
N HIS A 213 -0.59 21.55 -58.44
CA HIS A 213 0.40 20.46 -58.30
C HIS A 213 0.64 20.14 -56.80
N ALA A 214 0.93 18.86 -56.52
CA ALA A 214 1.06 18.26 -55.20
C ALA A 214 2.47 18.44 -54.59
N ASP A 215 2.52 18.25 -53.26
CA ASP A 215 3.68 18.14 -52.36
C ASP A 215 4.30 19.46 -51.85
N ASP A 216 3.90 19.90 -50.64
CA ASP A 216 4.77 20.31 -49.50
C ASP A 216 3.95 21.00 -48.37
N ASP A 217 3.40 20.24 -47.40
CA ASP A 217 2.46 20.75 -46.39
C ASP A 217 3.12 21.11 -45.03
N ASN A 218 4.40 21.50 -45.04
CA ASN A 218 5.09 21.97 -43.83
C ASN A 218 5.50 23.47 -43.86
N GLN A 219 5.16 24.22 -44.93
CA GLN A 219 5.52 25.65 -45.04
C GLN A 219 4.48 26.62 -45.63
N SER A 220 3.20 26.26 -45.86
CA SER A 220 2.22 27.25 -46.35
C SER A 220 0.86 27.25 -45.64
N VAL A 221 0.82 27.54 -44.34
CA VAL A 221 -0.46 27.77 -43.62
C VAL A 221 -0.47 29.12 -42.91
N ALA A 222 -0.07 30.17 -43.63
CA ALA A 222 -0.19 31.55 -43.17
C ALA A 222 -1.25 32.37 -43.93
N SER A 223 -1.96 31.82 -44.94
CA SER A 223 -2.81 32.66 -45.80
C SER A 223 -4.33 32.51 -45.68
N ASP A 224 -4.91 31.40 -45.21
CA ASP A 224 -6.39 31.21 -45.34
C ASP A 224 -7.18 30.97 -44.03
N LEU A 225 -6.63 31.27 -42.86
CA LEU A 225 -7.44 31.49 -41.65
C LEU A 225 -7.26 32.93 -41.20
N SER A 226 -8.15 33.80 -41.68
CA SER A 226 -8.21 35.19 -41.25
C SER A 226 -8.29 35.25 -39.73
N THR A 227 -7.27 35.86 -39.18
CA THR A 227 -6.93 36.09 -37.78
C THR A 227 -7.93 36.97 -37.00
N LEU A 228 -9.24 36.75 -37.16
CA LEU A 228 -10.30 37.59 -36.55
C LEU A 228 -11.30 36.87 -35.64
N ASP A 229 -11.51 35.54 -35.70
CA ASP A 229 -12.49 34.87 -34.80
C ASP A 229 -11.89 34.16 -33.57
N PHE A 230 -10.57 33.96 -33.50
CA PHE A 230 -9.92 33.25 -32.37
C PHE A 230 -9.08 34.15 -31.45
N LYS A 231 -9.28 35.47 -31.49
CA LYS A 231 -8.58 36.45 -30.65
C LYS A 231 -9.44 36.81 -29.43
N ARG A 232 -9.40 35.97 -28.37
CA ARG A 232 -9.66 36.29 -26.92
C ARG A 232 -10.23 35.13 -26.06
N GLY A 233 -10.48 33.94 -26.61
CA GLY A 233 -11.08 32.81 -25.86
C GLY A 233 -10.16 32.14 -24.82
N ASP A 234 -10.77 31.56 -23.78
CA ASP A 234 -10.14 30.64 -22.84
C ASP A 234 -9.80 29.31 -23.56
N PHE A 235 -8.59 28.76 -23.36
CA PHE A 235 -8.17 27.53 -24.04
C PHE A 235 -9.07 26.34 -23.65
N SER A 236 -9.48 26.25 -22.38
CA SER A 236 -10.35 25.17 -21.90
C SER A 236 -11.70 25.17 -22.62
N ILE A 237 -12.28 26.37 -22.83
CA ILE A 237 -13.54 26.56 -23.56
C ILE A 237 -13.38 26.23 -25.04
N ASP A 238 -12.32 26.73 -25.69
CA ASP A 238 -12.06 26.45 -27.10
C ASP A 238 -11.82 24.95 -27.34
N LEU A 239 -11.12 24.28 -26.43
CA LEU A 239 -10.88 22.84 -26.49
C LEU A 239 -12.18 22.04 -26.31
N LEU A 240 -13.00 22.39 -25.31
CA LEU A 240 -14.29 21.76 -25.05
C LEU A 240 -15.20 21.81 -26.29
N ASN A 241 -15.43 22.99 -26.84
CA ASN A 241 -16.25 23.18 -28.03
C ASN A 241 -15.76 22.35 -29.23
N LEU A 242 -14.45 22.24 -29.42
CA LEU A 242 -13.85 21.46 -30.50
C LEU A 242 -13.99 19.95 -30.29
N LEU A 243 -13.98 19.47 -29.04
CA LEU A 243 -14.17 18.06 -28.71
C LEU A 243 -15.64 17.64 -28.77
N GLU A 244 -16.56 18.51 -28.35
CA GLU A 244 -18.01 18.30 -28.48
C GLU A 244 -18.47 18.25 -29.95
N ALA A 245 -17.79 18.95 -30.85
CA ALA A 245 -18.11 18.95 -32.28
C ALA A 245 -17.77 17.63 -33.01
N ILE A 246 -17.12 16.67 -32.35
CA ILE A 246 -16.68 15.40 -32.95
C ILE A 246 -17.82 14.36 -32.86
N ASN A 247 -18.55 14.16 -33.97
CA ASN A 247 -19.66 13.18 -34.13
C ASN A 247 -19.36 12.12 -35.21
N SER A 248 -20.15 11.05 -35.35
CA SER A 248 -19.95 9.93 -36.32
C SER A 248 -20.25 10.15 -37.80
N GLU A 249 -19.64 9.31 -38.65
CA GLU A 249 -20.21 8.89 -39.94
C GLU A 249 -21.19 7.73 -39.77
N GLY A 250 -22.33 7.82 -40.45
CA GLY A 250 -23.37 6.79 -40.44
C GLY A 250 -24.50 7.09 -39.47
N SER A 251 -25.66 6.47 -39.69
CA SER A 251 -26.76 6.56 -38.72
C SER A 251 -26.50 5.59 -37.57
N PHE A 252 -26.82 6.01 -36.34
CA PHE A 252 -26.72 5.14 -35.16
C PHE A 252 -27.68 3.93 -35.22
N ALA A 253 -28.65 3.97 -36.14
CA ALA A 253 -29.62 2.93 -36.37
C ALA A 253 -29.88 2.71 -37.87
N PHE A 254 -30.27 1.50 -38.20
CA PHE A 254 -30.70 1.07 -39.53
C PHE A 254 -32.09 0.44 -39.44
N ASN A 255 -32.93 0.64 -40.46
CA ASN A 255 -34.11 -0.18 -40.67
C ASN A 255 -34.38 -0.40 -42.16
N ALA A 256 -34.98 -1.53 -42.49
CA ALA A 256 -35.38 -1.86 -43.86
C ALA A 256 -36.57 -2.84 -43.87
N LYS A 257 -37.31 -2.83 -44.98
CA LYS A 257 -38.28 -3.88 -45.30
C LYS A 257 -37.54 -5.13 -45.78
N LEU A 258 -38.04 -6.31 -45.42
CA LEU A 258 -37.51 -7.58 -45.90
C LEU A 258 -38.56 -8.29 -46.76
N ASP A 259 -38.11 -8.88 -47.86
CA ASP A 259 -38.96 -9.74 -48.70
C ASP A 259 -38.85 -11.18 -48.20
N ILE A 260 -39.73 -11.53 -47.24
CA ILE A 260 -39.85 -12.89 -46.71
C ILE A 260 -41.09 -13.53 -47.36
N PRO A 261 -40.92 -14.50 -48.27
CA PRO A 261 -42.05 -15.14 -48.92
C PRO A 261 -42.85 -15.99 -47.94
N SER A 262 -44.11 -16.26 -48.25
CA SER A 262 -44.95 -17.22 -47.49
C SER A 262 -44.39 -18.65 -47.50
N SER A 263 -43.45 -18.96 -48.42
CA SER A 263 -42.70 -20.22 -48.47
C SER A 263 -41.48 -20.25 -47.54
N PHE A 264 -41.28 -19.24 -46.69
CA PHE A 264 -40.20 -19.24 -45.70
C PHE A 264 -40.44 -20.33 -44.67
N ASP A 265 -39.53 -21.31 -44.66
CA ASP A 265 -39.64 -22.51 -43.82
C ASP A 265 -38.87 -22.31 -42.51
N ILE A 266 -39.62 -22.20 -41.42
CA ILE A 266 -39.10 -22.18 -40.06
C ILE A 266 -39.92 -23.14 -39.20
N SER A 267 -39.23 -24.01 -38.47
CA SER A 267 -39.84 -25.01 -37.60
C SER A 267 -39.36 -24.83 -36.16
N VAL A 268 -40.26 -24.97 -35.20
CA VAL A 268 -39.94 -24.97 -33.76
C VAL A 268 -40.08 -26.40 -33.23
N ASN A 269 -39.14 -26.84 -32.40
CA ASN A 269 -39.17 -28.18 -31.80
C ASN A 269 -40.50 -28.40 -31.07
N ASP A 270 -41.10 -29.58 -31.23
CA ASP A 270 -42.39 -29.98 -30.66
C ASP A 270 -43.63 -29.16 -31.09
N VAL A 271 -43.46 -28.15 -31.95
CA VAL A 271 -44.54 -27.40 -32.60
C VAL A 271 -44.62 -27.73 -34.11
N GLY A 272 -43.48 -28.00 -34.74
CA GLY A 272 -43.37 -28.26 -36.18
C GLY A 272 -43.21 -26.99 -37.02
N ALA A 273 -43.54 -27.08 -38.31
CA ALA A 273 -43.45 -25.97 -39.26
C ALA A 273 -44.43 -24.84 -38.90
N ILE A 274 -43.95 -23.60 -38.86
CA ILE A 274 -44.73 -22.42 -38.52
C ILE A 274 -45.28 -21.76 -39.78
N SER A 275 -46.59 -21.52 -39.81
CA SER A 275 -47.23 -20.81 -40.92
C SER A 275 -46.99 -19.31 -40.81
N LEU A 276 -46.77 -18.65 -41.95
CA LEU A 276 -46.62 -17.21 -42.04
C LEU A 276 -47.84 -16.56 -42.72
N PRO A 277 -48.47 -15.53 -42.12
CA PRO A 277 -48.09 -14.90 -40.86
C PRO A 277 -48.45 -15.75 -39.63
N LEU A 278 -47.71 -15.57 -38.53
CA LEU A 278 -47.86 -16.35 -37.30
C LEU A 278 -49.29 -16.25 -36.74
N GLY A 279 -49.99 -17.38 -36.69
CA GLY A 279 -51.32 -17.49 -36.08
C GLY A 279 -51.27 -17.66 -34.55
N GLU A 280 -52.33 -17.22 -33.87
CA GLU A 280 -52.43 -17.27 -32.40
C GLU A 280 -52.27 -18.69 -31.82
N ALA A 281 -52.85 -19.70 -32.49
CA ALA A 281 -52.74 -21.08 -32.02
C ALA A 281 -51.28 -21.56 -32.00
N GLN A 282 -50.50 -21.23 -33.03
CA GLN A 282 -49.07 -21.58 -33.09
C GLN A 282 -48.26 -20.72 -32.13
N ALA A 283 -48.57 -19.42 -31.98
CA ALA A 283 -47.90 -18.56 -31.00
C ALA A 283 -48.04 -19.10 -29.58
N ARG A 284 -49.23 -19.54 -29.16
CA ARG A 284 -49.45 -20.17 -27.85
C ARG A 284 -48.71 -21.49 -27.67
N HIS A 285 -48.54 -22.29 -28.74
CA HIS A 285 -47.71 -23.50 -28.69
C HIS A 285 -46.22 -23.17 -28.56
N ILE A 286 -45.74 -22.13 -29.25
CA ILE A 286 -44.36 -21.64 -29.11
C ILE A 286 -44.11 -21.15 -27.67
N ILE A 287 -45.04 -20.40 -27.08
CA ILE A 287 -44.93 -19.93 -25.67
C ILE A 287 -44.78 -21.10 -24.70
N LYS A 288 -45.49 -22.23 -24.92
CA LYS A 288 -45.37 -23.42 -24.08
C LYS A 288 -43.98 -24.07 -24.13
N GLN A 289 -43.22 -23.87 -25.21
CA GLN A 289 -41.86 -24.36 -25.38
C GLN A 289 -40.78 -23.30 -25.04
N ALA A 290 -41.20 -22.06 -24.82
CA ALA A 290 -40.34 -20.93 -24.51
C ALA A 290 -40.14 -20.76 -23.00
N ARG A 291 -39.12 -20.00 -22.62
CA ARG A 291 -38.94 -19.52 -21.25
C ARG A 291 -39.12 -18.00 -21.18
N GLN A 292 -39.36 -17.47 -19.99
CA GLN A 292 -39.31 -16.02 -19.78
C GLN A 292 -37.88 -15.52 -19.99
N ALA A 293 -37.76 -14.42 -20.73
CA ALA A 293 -36.47 -13.89 -21.14
C ALA A 293 -35.83 -13.07 -19.99
N PRO A 294 -34.63 -13.45 -19.51
CA PRO A 294 -33.98 -12.73 -18.42
C PRO A 294 -33.36 -11.41 -18.92
N TYR A 295 -32.96 -10.55 -17.97
CA TYR A 295 -32.14 -9.36 -18.20
C TYR A 295 -30.97 -9.31 -17.19
N GLY A 296 -29.94 -8.50 -17.47
CA GLY A 296 -28.77 -8.36 -16.60
C GLY A 296 -28.94 -7.23 -15.58
N LYS A 297 -28.59 -7.48 -14.31
CA LYS A 297 -28.45 -6.47 -13.25
C LYS A 297 -27.05 -6.65 -12.63
N GLY A 298 -26.08 -5.82 -13.02
CA GLY A 298 -24.67 -6.04 -12.67
C GLY A 298 -24.12 -7.34 -13.26
N SER A 299 -23.59 -8.22 -12.42
CA SER A 299 -23.10 -9.57 -12.78
C SER A 299 -24.18 -10.65 -12.82
N GLU A 300 -25.41 -10.34 -12.40
CA GLU A 300 -26.50 -11.31 -12.26
C GLU A 300 -27.45 -11.31 -13.47
N THR A 301 -28.03 -12.48 -13.76
CA THR A 301 -29.05 -12.67 -14.81
C THR A 301 -30.39 -13.00 -14.14
N ILE A 302 -31.31 -12.03 -14.12
CA ILE A 302 -32.56 -12.07 -13.32
C ILE A 302 -33.77 -12.06 -14.26
N VAL A 303 -34.87 -12.70 -13.84
CA VAL A 303 -36.18 -12.61 -14.49
C VAL A 303 -37.07 -11.67 -13.69
N ASP A 304 -37.27 -10.44 -14.18
CA ASP A 304 -38.26 -9.49 -13.64
C ASP A 304 -39.21 -9.02 -14.75
N THR A 305 -40.47 -9.43 -14.64
CA THR A 305 -41.53 -9.07 -15.60
C THR A 305 -41.90 -7.59 -15.58
N ALA A 306 -41.54 -6.82 -14.53
CA ALA A 306 -41.71 -5.38 -14.48
C ALA A 306 -40.64 -4.61 -15.28
N VAL A 307 -39.55 -5.28 -15.68
CA VAL A 307 -38.48 -4.75 -16.53
C VAL A 307 -38.53 -5.34 -17.93
N ARG A 308 -38.71 -6.66 -18.03
CA ARG A 308 -38.77 -7.41 -19.28
C ARG A 308 -39.82 -8.51 -19.18
N ASN A 309 -40.89 -8.38 -19.94
CA ASN A 309 -41.94 -9.40 -20.04
C ASN A 309 -41.96 -9.91 -21.48
N THR A 310 -41.24 -10.98 -21.79
CA THR A 310 -41.08 -11.50 -23.16
C THR A 310 -40.68 -12.97 -23.12
N TRP A 311 -41.17 -13.77 -24.06
CA TRP A 311 -40.78 -15.17 -24.20
C TRP A 311 -39.57 -15.33 -25.14
N GLU A 312 -38.59 -16.15 -24.77
CA GLU A 312 -37.43 -16.46 -25.62
C GLU A 312 -37.27 -17.96 -25.88
N LEU A 313 -36.77 -18.29 -27.08
CA LEU A 313 -36.25 -19.60 -27.45
C LEU A 313 -34.78 -19.48 -27.88
N ASP A 314 -33.99 -20.45 -27.43
CA ASP A 314 -32.60 -20.63 -27.84
C ASP A 314 -32.50 -21.11 -29.30
N PRO A 315 -31.44 -20.76 -30.06
CA PRO A 315 -31.25 -21.22 -31.45
C PRO A 315 -31.31 -22.74 -31.63
N THR A 316 -31.03 -23.54 -30.60
CA THR A 316 -31.14 -25.01 -30.66
C THR A 316 -32.59 -25.52 -30.66
N GLN A 317 -33.57 -24.67 -30.33
CA GLN A 317 -34.98 -25.04 -30.21
C GLN A 317 -35.80 -24.82 -31.49
N PHE A 318 -35.19 -24.28 -32.55
CA PHE A 318 -35.85 -24.06 -33.83
C PHE A 318 -34.87 -24.18 -34.99
N THR A 319 -35.38 -24.32 -36.21
CA THR A 319 -34.56 -24.45 -37.41
C THR A 319 -35.14 -23.59 -38.53
N ILE A 320 -34.27 -22.83 -39.20
CA ILE A 320 -34.61 -22.04 -40.38
C ILE A 320 -34.15 -22.85 -41.59
N ASN A 321 -35.07 -23.54 -42.27
CA ASN A 321 -34.78 -24.46 -43.37
C ASN A 321 -34.84 -23.77 -44.74
N TRP A 322 -34.98 -22.45 -44.77
CA TRP A 322 -35.01 -21.69 -46.02
C TRP A 322 -33.60 -21.47 -46.57
N LEU A 323 -33.26 -22.18 -47.66
CA LEU A 323 -31.93 -22.18 -48.29
C LEU A 323 -31.38 -20.78 -48.65
N ARG A 324 -32.26 -19.80 -48.88
CA ARG A 324 -31.87 -18.42 -49.23
C ARG A 324 -31.61 -17.51 -48.02
N TRP A 325 -31.88 -17.99 -46.80
CA TRP A 325 -31.72 -17.19 -45.58
C TRP A 325 -30.30 -16.65 -45.37
N PRO A 326 -29.21 -17.44 -45.53
CA PRO A 326 -27.86 -16.93 -45.37
C PRO A 326 -27.52 -15.82 -46.37
N ALA A 327 -27.99 -15.94 -47.62
CA ALA A 327 -27.76 -14.93 -48.65
C ALA A 327 -28.52 -13.62 -48.35
N LEU A 328 -29.76 -13.71 -47.85
CA LEU A 328 -30.52 -12.55 -47.41
C LEU A 328 -29.83 -11.85 -46.22
N LEU A 329 -29.39 -12.62 -45.21
CA LEU A 329 -28.65 -12.06 -44.08
C LEU A 329 -27.35 -11.37 -44.51
N GLN A 330 -26.62 -11.94 -45.47
CA GLN A 330 -25.42 -11.30 -46.01
C GLN A 330 -25.73 -9.96 -46.70
N GLN A 331 -26.83 -9.87 -47.46
CA GLN A 331 -27.29 -8.61 -48.05
C GLN A 331 -27.69 -7.59 -46.97
N VAL A 332 -28.39 -8.04 -45.92
CA VAL A 332 -28.74 -7.19 -44.78
C VAL A 332 -27.49 -6.68 -44.07
N CYS A 333 -26.50 -7.54 -43.82
CA CYS A 333 -25.22 -7.13 -43.26
C CYS A 333 -24.51 -6.07 -44.13
N GLN A 334 -24.55 -6.20 -45.45
CA GLN A 334 -23.97 -5.21 -46.34
C GLN A 334 -24.70 -3.86 -46.26
N MET A 335 -26.03 -3.86 -46.25
CA MET A 335 -26.83 -2.64 -46.08
C MET A 335 -26.61 -1.98 -44.72
N VAL A 336 -26.52 -2.79 -43.65
CA VAL A 336 -26.22 -2.34 -42.29
C VAL A 336 -24.84 -1.69 -42.26
N ALA A 337 -23.81 -2.34 -42.81
CA ALA A 337 -22.46 -1.80 -42.86
C ALA A 337 -22.41 -0.46 -43.62
N GLU A 338 -23.05 -0.38 -44.80
CA GLU A 338 -23.11 0.84 -45.60
C GLU A 338 -23.82 1.99 -44.88
N LYS A 339 -25.02 1.73 -44.31
CA LYS A 339 -25.85 2.78 -43.68
C LYS A 339 -25.34 3.23 -42.31
N MET A 340 -24.69 2.33 -41.57
CA MET A 340 -24.12 2.63 -40.26
C MET A 340 -22.66 3.11 -40.34
N GLY A 341 -22.06 3.20 -41.54
CA GLY A 341 -20.71 3.77 -41.71
C GLY A 341 -19.56 2.81 -41.39
N ILE A 342 -19.77 1.51 -41.55
CA ILE A 342 -18.80 0.47 -41.20
C ILE A 342 -18.02 0.05 -42.46
N ASN A 343 -16.72 0.30 -42.45
CA ASN A 343 -15.83 0.06 -43.58
C ASN A 343 -15.21 -1.35 -43.63
N THR A 344 -15.67 -2.25 -42.75
CA THR A 344 -15.16 -3.62 -42.61
C THR A 344 -16.29 -4.63 -42.81
N PRO A 345 -16.00 -5.86 -43.28
CA PRO A 345 -17.01 -6.90 -43.36
C PRO A 345 -17.59 -7.22 -41.99
N ILE A 346 -18.93 -7.22 -41.88
CA ILE A 346 -19.64 -7.58 -40.65
C ILE A 346 -20.30 -8.97 -40.81
N ARG A 347 -20.36 -9.72 -39.70
CA ARG A 347 -21.11 -10.99 -39.62
C ARG A 347 -22.28 -10.85 -38.66
N ALA A 348 -23.39 -11.54 -38.95
CA ALA A 348 -24.54 -11.66 -38.07
C ALA A 348 -24.62 -13.09 -37.53
N GLU A 349 -24.62 -13.26 -36.21
CA GLU A 349 -24.72 -14.55 -35.54
C GLU A 349 -26.06 -14.65 -34.81
N LEU A 350 -26.83 -15.71 -35.08
CA LEU A 350 -28.17 -15.90 -34.52
C LEU A 350 -28.08 -16.06 -33.00
N TYR A 351 -28.69 -15.14 -32.26
CA TYR A 351 -28.66 -15.17 -30.80
C TYR A 351 -29.89 -15.85 -30.21
N LYS A 352 -31.10 -15.42 -30.58
CA LYS A 352 -32.35 -15.98 -30.05
C LYS A 352 -33.59 -15.59 -30.85
N MET A 353 -34.68 -16.30 -30.61
CA MET A 353 -36.02 -15.95 -31.05
C MET A 353 -36.81 -15.35 -29.89
N LEU A 354 -37.52 -14.25 -30.12
CA LEU A 354 -38.37 -13.61 -29.11
C LEU A 354 -39.82 -13.52 -29.58
N LEU A 355 -40.74 -13.81 -28.67
CA LEU A 355 -42.18 -13.72 -28.89
C LEU A 355 -42.81 -12.82 -27.81
N TYR A 356 -43.43 -11.74 -28.26
CA TYR A 356 -44.08 -10.75 -27.42
C TYR A 356 -45.59 -10.93 -27.54
N GLU A 357 -46.26 -11.24 -26.43
CA GLU A 357 -47.72 -11.29 -26.34
C GLU A 357 -48.29 -9.95 -25.84
N LYS A 358 -49.62 -9.85 -25.69
CA LYS A 358 -50.25 -8.64 -25.15
C LYS A 358 -49.66 -8.22 -23.80
N GLY A 359 -49.20 -6.97 -23.71
CA GLY A 359 -48.55 -6.40 -22.52
C GLY A 359 -47.04 -6.63 -22.44
N ALA A 360 -46.48 -7.51 -23.28
CA ALA A 360 -45.05 -7.78 -23.34
C ALA A 360 -44.27 -6.53 -23.78
N MET A 361 -43.16 -6.26 -23.08
CA MET A 361 -42.34 -5.05 -23.24
C MET A 361 -40.90 -5.29 -22.76
N PHE A 362 -40.00 -4.36 -23.07
CA PHE A 362 -38.67 -4.30 -22.47
C PHE A 362 -38.27 -2.83 -22.25
N LYS A 363 -38.01 -2.44 -21.00
CA LYS A 363 -37.60 -1.08 -20.63
C LYS A 363 -36.29 -0.65 -21.31
N ALA A 364 -36.03 0.66 -21.31
CA ALA A 364 -34.85 1.26 -21.90
C ALA A 364 -33.54 0.67 -21.32
N HIS A 365 -32.66 0.22 -22.21
CA HIS A 365 -31.35 -0.36 -21.86
C HIS A 365 -30.40 -0.29 -23.05
N THR A 366 -29.12 -0.63 -22.84
CA THR A 366 -28.12 -0.84 -23.89
C THR A 366 -27.76 -2.33 -23.98
N ASP A 367 -27.28 -2.77 -25.14
CA ASP A 367 -26.86 -4.16 -25.31
C ASP A 367 -25.48 -4.40 -24.70
N THR A 368 -25.29 -5.59 -24.11
CA THR A 368 -23.99 -6.07 -23.64
C THR A 368 -23.38 -7.03 -24.65
N GLU A 369 -22.06 -7.04 -24.75
CA GLU A 369 -21.33 -7.95 -25.62
C GLU A 369 -21.62 -9.41 -25.26
N LYS A 370 -22.06 -10.20 -26.25
CA LYS A 370 -22.35 -11.64 -26.09
C LYS A 370 -21.35 -12.54 -26.80
N ILE A 371 -20.67 -12.01 -27.82
CA ILE A 371 -19.67 -12.72 -28.61
C ILE A 371 -18.47 -11.81 -28.87
N PRO A 372 -17.26 -12.36 -29.00
CA PRO A 372 -16.08 -11.54 -29.29
C PRO A 372 -16.20 -10.72 -30.57
N GLY A 373 -15.98 -9.41 -30.44
CA GLY A 373 -16.02 -8.47 -31.57
C GLY A 373 -17.43 -8.00 -31.92
N MET A 374 -18.42 -8.27 -31.06
CA MET A 374 -19.77 -7.72 -31.19
C MET A 374 -19.73 -6.19 -31.07
N PHE A 375 -20.41 -5.50 -31.99
CA PHE A 375 -20.52 -4.04 -32.01
C PHE A 375 -21.98 -3.55 -32.05
N GLY A 376 -22.93 -4.43 -32.34
CA GLY A 376 -24.33 -4.06 -32.49
C GLY A 376 -25.28 -5.25 -32.50
N THR A 377 -26.57 -4.94 -32.62
CA THR A 377 -27.66 -5.90 -32.65
C THR A 377 -28.46 -5.73 -33.93
N LEU A 378 -28.88 -6.84 -34.54
CA LEU A 378 -29.83 -6.88 -35.65
C LEU A 378 -31.08 -7.65 -35.21
N VAL A 379 -32.24 -7.03 -35.35
CA VAL A 379 -33.55 -7.63 -35.08
C VAL A 379 -34.34 -7.77 -36.37
N VAL A 380 -34.70 -9.00 -36.72
CA VAL A 380 -35.56 -9.32 -37.86
C VAL A 380 -36.96 -9.63 -37.36
N ASN A 381 -37.93 -8.80 -37.73
CA ASN A 381 -39.34 -9.00 -37.46
C ASN A 381 -39.99 -9.88 -38.54
N LEU A 382 -40.42 -11.06 -38.12
CA LEU A 382 -41.09 -12.04 -38.98
C LEU A 382 -42.57 -11.65 -39.15
N PRO A 383 -43.24 -12.12 -40.23
CA PRO A 383 -44.65 -11.86 -40.44
C PRO A 383 -45.53 -12.35 -39.27
N SER A 384 -46.05 -11.43 -38.46
CA SER A 384 -46.95 -11.74 -37.34
C SER A 384 -47.91 -10.57 -37.07
N PRO A 385 -49.25 -10.78 -37.04
CA PRO A 385 -50.19 -9.68 -36.84
C PRO A 385 -50.13 -9.17 -35.39
N HIS A 386 -49.83 -7.88 -35.21
CA HIS A 386 -49.79 -7.22 -33.90
C HIS A 386 -49.98 -5.69 -33.99
N THR A 387 -50.37 -5.07 -32.87
CA THR A 387 -50.35 -3.62 -32.67
C THR A 387 -49.55 -3.27 -31.40
N GLY A 388 -48.89 -2.10 -31.38
CA GLY A 388 -47.88 -1.80 -30.36
C GLY A 388 -46.55 -2.52 -30.62
N GLY A 389 -45.70 -2.69 -29.61
CA GLY A 389 -44.43 -3.40 -29.77
C GLY A 389 -43.33 -2.63 -30.51
N ASP A 390 -43.50 -1.31 -30.69
CA ASP A 390 -42.53 -0.49 -31.43
C ASP A 390 -41.20 -0.41 -30.66
N VAL A 391 -40.08 -0.43 -31.39
CA VAL A 391 -38.74 -0.26 -30.82
C VAL A 391 -38.37 1.23 -30.89
N VAL A 392 -37.98 1.80 -29.77
CA VAL A 392 -37.53 3.20 -29.69
C VAL A 392 -36.04 3.18 -29.41
N LEU A 393 -35.27 3.82 -30.29
CA LEU A 393 -33.82 3.95 -30.22
C LEU A 393 -33.47 5.41 -29.90
N LYS A 394 -32.56 5.62 -28.95
CA LYS A 394 -32.10 6.94 -28.51
C LYS A 394 -30.59 6.99 -28.46
N HIS A 395 -29.99 8.02 -29.05
CA HIS A 395 -28.54 8.26 -29.01
C HIS A 395 -28.27 9.76 -29.20
N CYS A 396 -27.45 10.37 -28.33
CA CYS A 396 -27.05 11.80 -28.40
C CYS A 396 -28.22 12.79 -28.64
N GLY A 397 -29.34 12.62 -27.93
CA GLY A 397 -30.53 13.47 -28.08
C GLY A 397 -31.40 13.16 -29.32
N GLU A 398 -30.92 12.35 -30.27
CA GLU A 398 -31.71 11.87 -31.39
C GLU A 398 -32.57 10.66 -30.99
N LYS A 399 -33.81 10.61 -31.50
CA LYS A 399 -34.78 9.53 -31.22
C LYS A 399 -35.34 8.98 -32.52
N VAL A 400 -35.11 7.69 -32.77
CA VAL A 400 -35.68 6.95 -33.90
C VAL A 400 -36.69 5.93 -33.39
N LYS A 401 -37.89 5.93 -33.96
CA LYS A 401 -38.94 4.96 -33.62
C LYS A 401 -39.15 3.99 -34.78
N TYR A 402 -38.86 2.72 -34.56
CA TYR A 402 -39.09 1.64 -35.50
C TYR A 402 -40.43 0.95 -35.21
N SER A 403 -41.37 1.08 -36.14
CA SER A 403 -42.72 0.51 -35.99
C SER A 403 -42.86 -0.81 -36.75
N SER A 404 -42.82 -1.93 -36.01
CA SER A 404 -42.96 -3.29 -36.55
C SER A 404 -44.40 -3.69 -36.85
N SER A 405 -45.38 -2.97 -36.30
CA SER A 405 -46.82 -3.25 -36.47
C SER A 405 -47.39 -2.90 -37.85
N LYS A 406 -46.63 -2.18 -38.69
CA LYS A 406 -47.07 -1.67 -39.99
C LYS A 406 -46.49 -2.43 -41.21
N GLN A 407 -45.71 -3.49 -41.01
CA GLN A 407 -44.91 -4.12 -42.07
C GLN A 407 -45.03 -5.65 -42.07
N GLU A 408 -45.19 -6.25 -43.26
CA GLU A 408 -45.39 -7.69 -43.45
C GLU A 408 -44.10 -8.51 -43.17
N ALA A 409 -42.90 -7.95 -43.30
CA ALA A 409 -41.63 -8.41 -42.72
C ALA A 409 -40.58 -7.29 -42.77
N SER A 410 -39.72 -7.16 -41.75
CA SER A 410 -38.78 -6.02 -41.65
C SER A 410 -37.60 -6.28 -40.73
N CYS A 411 -36.55 -5.47 -40.79
CA CYS A 411 -35.44 -5.52 -39.84
C CYS A 411 -35.03 -4.14 -39.34
N ALA A 412 -34.41 -4.13 -38.16
CA ALA A 412 -33.75 -2.98 -37.59
C ALA A 412 -32.41 -3.39 -36.99
N ALA A 413 -31.39 -2.53 -37.10
CA ALA A 413 -30.10 -2.72 -36.45
C ALA A 413 -29.65 -1.45 -35.75
N TRP A 414 -28.84 -1.59 -34.70
CA TRP A 414 -28.27 -0.47 -33.94
C TRP A 414 -26.94 -0.89 -33.31
N TYR A 415 -26.11 0.11 -32.99
CA TYR A 415 -24.88 -0.12 -32.23
C TYR A 415 -25.21 -0.52 -30.78
N SER A 416 -24.36 -1.34 -30.14
CA SER A 416 -24.63 -1.84 -28.79
C SER A 416 -24.69 -0.72 -27.73
N ASP A 417 -24.11 0.44 -28.02
CA ASP A 417 -24.12 1.66 -27.19
C ASP A 417 -25.40 2.53 -27.38
N VAL A 418 -26.34 2.12 -28.24
CA VAL A 418 -27.63 2.81 -28.42
C VAL A 418 -28.63 2.37 -27.35
N HIS A 419 -29.21 3.34 -26.66
CA HIS A 419 -30.30 3.08 -25.72
C HIS A 419 -31.55 2.67 -26.49
N HIS A 420 -32.12 1.53 -26.15
CA HIS A 420 -33.30 1.02 -26.80
C HIS A 420 -34.34 0.46 -25.83
N GLU A 421 -35.61 0.69 -26.16
CA GLU A 421 -36.78 0.16 -25.44
C GLU A 421 -37.76 -0.48 -26.42
N VAL A 422 -38.45 -1.53 -25.99
CA VAL A 422 -39.57 -2.14 -26.71
C VAL A 422 -40.85 -1.75 -26.00
N LEU A 423 -41.69 -0.93 -26.65
CA LEU A 423 -42.96 -0.50 -26.09
C LEU A 423 -43.95 -1.66 -25.97
N PRO A 424 -44.93 -1.60 -25.05
CA PRO A 424 -45.89 -2.68 -24.86
C PRO A 424 -46.66 -3.07 -26.13
N VAL A 425 -46.80 -4.38 -26.36
CA VAL A 425 -47.72 -4.91 -27.38
C VAL A 425 -49.16 -4.75 -26.90
N ILE A 426 -50.01 -4.13 -27.72
CA ILE A 426 -51.40 -3.80 -27.40
C ILE A 426 -52.33 -4.96 -27.78
N SER A 427 -52.08 -5.60 -28.92
CA SER A 427 -52.82 -6.78 -29.40
C SER A 427 -51.97 -7.63 -30.35
N GLY A 428 -52.32 -8.92 -30.48
CA GLY A 428 -51.60 -9.86 -31.33
C GLY A 428 -50.26 -10.33 -30.76
N TYR A 429 -49.38 -10.83 -31.62
CA TYR A 429 -48.06 -11.34 -31.24
C TYR A 429 -46.96 -10.74 -32.12
N ARG A 430 -45.94 -10.14 -31.52
CA ARG A 430 -44.74 -9.66 -32.23
C ARG A 430 -43.66 -10.73 -32.16
N TRP A 431 -43.24 -11.23 -33.32
CA TRP A 431 -42.33 -12.35 -33.43
C TRP A 431 -41.03 -11.95 -34.14
N VAL A 432 -39.89 -12.10 -33.46
CA VAL A 432 -38.61 -11.61 -33.97
C VAL A 432 -37.47 -12.60 -33.79
N LEU A 433 -36.46 -12.50 -34.66
CA LEU A 433 -35.15 -13.14 -34.53
C LEU A 433 -34.12 -12.06 -34.21
N THR A 434 -33.30 -12.29 -33.19
CA THR A 434 -32.22 -11.38 -32.76
C THR A 434 -30.87 -11.97 -33.13
N TYR A 435 -30.01 -11.15 -33.72
CA TYR A 435 -28.65 -11.48 -34.14
C TYR A 435 -27.63 -10.54 -33.50
N ASN A 436 -26.48 -11.08 -33.11
CA ASN A 436 -25.31 -10.29 -32.72
C ASN A 436 -24.53 -9.89 -33.98
N LEU A 437 -24.26 -8.60 -34.17
CA LEU A 437 -23.42 -8.10 -35.25
C LEU A 437 -21.98 -7.99 -34.77
N ALA A 438 -21.03 -8.60 -35.50
CA ALA A 438 -19.63 -8.65 -35.09
C ALA A 438 -18.65 -8.41 -36.25
N ILE A 439 -17.44 -7.94 -35.90
CA ILE A 439 -16.28 -7.79 -36.79
C ILE A 439 -15.10 -8.68 -36.35
N ASP A 440 -13.99 -8.66 -37.08
CA ASP A 440 -12.73 -9.30 -36.67
C ASP A 440 -12.17 -8.63 -35.40
N GLN A 441 -11.78 -9.42 -34.40
CA GLN A 441 -11.28 -8.96 -33.10
C GLN A 441 -9.98 -8.12 -33.20
N SER A 442 -9.23 -8.29 -34.29
CA SER A 442 -7.99 -7.53 -34.53
C SER A 442 -8.24 -6.07 -34.96
N LEU A 443 -9.49 -5.71 -35.27
CA LEU A 443 -9.86 -4.38 -35.77
C LEU A 443 -10.56 -3.55 -34.66
N PRO A 444 -10.38 -2.21 -34.65
CA PRO A 444 -11.07 -1.32 -33.71
C PRO A 444 -12.59 -1.43 -33.88
N ARG A 445 -13.31 -1.47 -32.75
CA ARG A 445 -14.77 -1.59 -32.74
C ARG A 445 -15.43 -0.35 -33.39
N PRO A 446 -16.30 -0.52 -34.39
CA PRO A 446 -17.13 0.56 -34.90
C PRO A 446 -18.09 1.03 -33.80
N SER A 447 -18.21 2.34 -33.63
CA SER A 447 -19.18 2.97 -32.74
C SER A 447 -19.85 4.11 -33.50
N ALA A 448 -21.06 4.45 -33.07
CA ALA A 448 -21.85 5.57 -33.56
C ALA A 448 -21.20 6.95 -33.31
N ALA A 449 -19.87 7.09 -33.15
CA ALA A 449 -19.20 8.38 -32.92
C ALA A 449 -18.06 8.80 -33.90
N LEU A 450 -17.68 8.04 -34.94
CA LEU A 450 -16.48 8.38 -35.76
C LEU A 450 -16.73 9.14 -37.11
N LYS A 451 -16.62 10.48 -37.16
CA LYS A 451 -16.17 11.22 -38.38
C LYS A 451 -14.68 11.50 -38.27
N ARG A 452 -14.01 11.56 -39.42
CA ARG A 452 -12.79 12.37 -39.57
C ARG A 452 -13.22 13.84 -39.60
N SER A 453 -13.31 14.48 -38.43
CA SER A 453 -13.36 15.94 -38.35
C SER A 453 -12.09 16.53 -38.97
N GLU A 454 -12.17 17.75 -39.51
CA GLU A 454 -10.96 18.51 -39.81
C GLU A 454 -10.19 18.68 -38.50
N LEU A 455 -9.10 17.95 -38.29
CA LEU A 455 -8.28 18.05 -37.07
C LEU A 455 -7.46 19.35 -37.01
N ARG A 456 -7.51 20.16 -38.08
CA ARG A 456 -6.72 21.40 -38.21
C ARG A 456 -7.03 22.40 -37.09
N PRO A 457 -8.29 22.70 -36.73
CA PRO A 457 -8.61 23.60 -35.63
C PRO A 457 -8.17 23.04 -34.27
N LEU A 458 -8.38 21.75 -34.02
CA LEU A 458 -7.95 21.08 -32.77
C LEU A 458 -6.42 21.14 -32.61
N ARG A 459 -5.67 20.81 -33.65
CA ARG A 459 -4.20 20.92 -33.65
C ARG A 459 -3.72 22.37 -33.50
N HIS A 460 -4.40 23.33 -34.11
CA HIS A 460 -4.08 24.75 -33.95
C HIS A 460 -4.32 25.23 -32.51
N CYS A 461 -5.44 24.82 -31.90
CA CYS A 461 -5.80 25.14 -30.52
C CYS A 461 -4.71 24.64 -29.54
N ILE A 462 -4.29 23.37 -29.67
CA ILE A 462 -3.23 22.77 -28.85
C ILE A 462 -1.88 23.48 -29.07
N ARG A 463 -1.51 23.79 -30.32
CA ARG A 463 -0.27 24.54 -30.61
C ARG A 463 -0.26 25.93 -29.98
N ARG A 464 -1.40 26.62 -29.96
CA ARG A 464 -1.53 27.93 -29.33
C ARG A 464 -1.35 27.85 -27.81
N TRP A 465 -1.84 26.79 -27.18
CA TRP A 465 -1.61 26.52 -25.76
C TRP A 465 -0.13 26.28 -25.47
N LEU A 466 0.53 25.43 -26.25
CA LEU A 466 1.97 25.14 -26.11
C LEU A 466 2.88 26.33 -26.41
N ALA A 467 2.44 27.28 -27.26
CA ALA A 467 3.22 28.47 -27.59
C ALA A 467 3.27 29.51 -26.45
N ARG A 468 2.42 29.40 -25.42
CA ARG A 468 2.49 30.26 -24.23
C ARG A 468 3.61 29.81 -23.31
N ASP A 469 4.25 30.75 -22.62
CA ASP A 469 5.26 30.42 -21.61
C ASP A 469 4.64 29.61 -20.47
N PRO A 470 5.25 28.48 -20.03
CA PRO A 470 4.70 27.61 -18.99
C PRO A 470 4.29 28.34 -17.71
N SER A 471 5.10 29.30 -17.25
CA SER A 471 4.85 30.07 -16.01
C SER A 471 3.66 31.03 -16.12
N SER A 472 3.25 31.36 -17.34
CA SER A 472 2.13 32.26 -17.65
C SER A 472 0.86 31.53 -18.07
N ARG A 473 0.89 30.19 -18.18
CA ARG A 473 -0.28 29.40 -18.54
C ARG A 473 -1.23 29.33 -17.34
N LYS A 474 -2.46 29.78 -17.56
CA LYS A 474 -3.56 29.62 -16.59
C LYS A 474 -3.74 28.13 -16.22
N ASN A 475 -3.70 27.24 -17.21
CA ASN A 475 -3.82 25.80 -17.02
C ASN A 475 -2.56 25.08 -17.53
N PRO A 476 -1.69 24.56 -16.64
CA PRO A 476 -0.48 23.83 -17.02
C PRO A 476 -0.78 22.44 -17.60
N TYR A 477 -1.87 21.81 -17.17
CA TYR A 477 -2.42 20.56 -17.68
C TYR A 477 -3.95 20.68 -17.71
N ILE A 478 -4.61 19.87 -18.54
CA ILE A 478 -6.08 19.93 -18.70
C ILE A 478 -6.68 18.54 -18.62
N TYR A 479 -7.81 18.45 -17.90
CA TYR A 479 -8.65 17.28 -17.78
C TYR A 479 -9.96 17.50 -18.54
N HIS A 480 -10.21 16.67 -19.54
CA HIS A 480 -11.49 16.64 -20.24
C HIS A 480 -12.29 15.42 -19.82
N ILE A 481 -13.50 15.65 -19.31
CA ILE A 481 -14.42 14.61 -18.85
C ILE A 481 -14.89 13.76 -20.04
N LEU A 482 -14.99 12.46 -19.82
CA LEU A 482 -15.51 11.47 -20.76
C LEU A 482 -16.98 11.18 -20.43
N ASP A 483 -17.80 10.93 -21.46
CA ASP A 483 -19.26 10.83 -21.34
C ASP A 483 -19.71 9.50 -20.72
N HIS A 484 -18.89 8.44 -20.80
CA HIS A 484 -19.24 7.12 -20.28
C HIS A 484 -18.59 6.84 -18.93
N GLU A 485 -19.27 6.00 -18.14
CA GLU A 485 -18.72 5.45 -16.91
C GLU A 485 -17.68 4.35 -17.20
N TYR A 486 -16.56 4.44 -16.47
CA TYR A 486 -15.46 3.49 -16.50
C TYR A 486 -15.08 3.09 -15.07
N THR A 487 -14.50 1.91 -14.91
CA THR A 487 -13.94 1.45 -13.64
C THR A 487 -12.41 1.54 -13.66
N GLU A 488 -11.78 1.53 -12.47
CA GLU A 488 -10.33 1.65 -12.33
C GLU A 488 -9.57 0.60 -13.15
N ASP A 489 -10.10 -0.62 -13.24
CA ASP A 489 -9.51 -1.74 -13.99
C ASP A 489 -9.82 -1.71 -15.49
N SER A 490 -10.90 -1.05 -15.91
CA SER A 490 -11.36 -1.09 -17.30
C SER A 490 -10.91 0.10 -18.14
N ILE A 491 -10.59 1.25 -17.54
CA ILE A 491 -10.25 2.46 -18.30
C ILE A 491 -8.94 2.28 -19.08
N SER A 492 -9.06 2.17 -20.40
CA SER A 492 -7.94 2.04 -21.34
C SER A 492 -8.39 2.49 -22.71
N PHE A 493 -7.46 2.84 -23.60
CA PHE A 493 -7.80 3.28 -24.95
C PHE A 493 -8.67 2.25 -25.72
N ARG A 494 -8.50 0.95 -25.43
CA ARG A 494 -9.29 -0.13 -26.07
C ARG A 494 -10.69 -0.31 -25.49
N ALA A 495 -10.92 0.19 -24.27
CA ALA A 495 -12.17 0.04 -23.56
C ALA A 495 -13.07 1.28 -23.64
N LEU A 496 -12.58 2.40 -24.21
CA LEU A 496 -13.36 3.60 -24.45
C LEU A 496 -14.58 3.32 -25.33
N LYS A 497 -15.72 3.92 -25.00
CA LYS A 497 -17.03 3.68 -25.62
C LYS A 497 -17.55 4.96 -26.29
N GLY A 498 -18.43 4.82 -27.28
CA GLY A 498 -19.16 5.94 -27.87
C GLY A 498 -18.29 7.12 -28.33
N SER A 499 -18.70 8.33 -27.94
CA SER A 499 -18.01 9.60 -28.18
C SER A 499 -16.59 9.63 -27.63
N ASP A 500 -16.30 8.94 -26.53
CA ASP A 500 -15.01 9.00 -25.84
C ASP A 500 -13.88 8.44 -26.71
N ILE A 501 -14.10 7.30 -27.36
CA ILE A 501 -13.08 6.72 -28.26
C ILE A 501 -12.83 7.64 -29.46
N ALA A 502 -13.87 8.32 -29.98
CA ALA A 502 -13.73 9.25 -31.08
C ALA A 502 -12.92 10.50 -30.66
N ARG A 503 -13.26 11.12 -29.53
CA ARG A 503 -12.56 12.30 -28.97
C ARG A 503 -11.10 11.99 -28.65
N VAL A 504 -10.82 10.89 -27.95
CA VAL A 504 -9.45 10.50 -27.59
C VAL A 504 -8.64 10.11 -28.84
N THR A 505 -9.27 9.48 -29.84
CA THR A 505 -8.61 9.19 -31.14
C THR A 505 -8.26 10.48 -31.88
N ALA A 506 -9.16 11.46 -31.90
CA ALA A 506 -8.91 12.76 -32.53
C ALA A 506 -7.80 13.53 -31.81
N LEU A 507 -7.80 13.56 -30.46
CA LEU A 507 -6.72 14.14 -29.65
C LEU A 507 -5.37 13.49 -29.96
N ARG A 508 -5.31 12.14 -29.99
CA ARG A 508 -4.07 11.41 -30.31
C ARG A 508 -3.53 11.76 -31.70
N GLN A 509 -4.42 11.92 -32.69
CA GLN A 509 -4.02 12.31 -34.04
C GLN A 509 -3.59 13.78 -34.11
N ALA A 510 -4.32 14.69 -33.45
CA ALA A 510 -4.01 16.11 -33.40
C ALA A 510 -2.70 16.41 -32.65
N CYS A 511 -2.39 15.66 -31.59
CA CYS A 511 -1.16 15.77 -30.81
C CYS A 511 0.06 15.10 -31.47
N ARG A 512 -0.09 14.39 -32.59
CA ARG A 512 1.02 13.67 -33.23
C ARG A 512 2.17 14.62 -33.58
N GLY A 513 3.35 14.35 -33.02
CA GLY A 513 4.56 15.17 -33.21
C GLY A 513 4.57 16.49 -32.42
N LEU A 514 3.63 16.71 -31.50
CA LEU A 514 3.67 17.79 -30.52
C LEU A 514 4.21 17.26 -29.18
N PRO A 515 4.86 18.09 -28.34
CA PRO A 515 5.36 17.68 -27.03
C PRO A 515 4.25 17.61 -25.97
N VAL A 516 3.27 16.71 -26.18
CA VAL A 516 2.12 16.49 -25.29
C VAL A 516 1.92 14.99 -25.07
N THR A 517 1.82 14.61 -23.80
CA THR A 517 1.42 13.27 -23.37
C THR A 517 -0.08 13.24 -23.06
N ILE A 518 -0.72 12.14 -23.44
CA ILE A 518 -2.14 11.89 -23.16
C ILE A 518 -2.24 10.74 -22.17
N PHE A 519 -2.93 10.96 -21.06
CA PHE A 519 -3.27 9.93 -20.07
C PHE A 519 -4.79 9.75 -19.99
N LEU A 520 -5.22 8.58 -19.54
CA LEU A 520 -6.59 8.30 -19.16
C LEU A 520 -6.67 8.20 -17.65
N THR A 521 -7.70 8.78 -17.06
CA THR A 521 -7.81 8.85 -15.60
C THR A 521 -9.25 8.72 -15.15
N LEU A 522 -9.46 8.29 -13.90
CA LEU A 522 -10.73 8.42 -13.22
C LEU A 522 -10.67 9.61 -12.28
N LEU A 523 -11.53 10.59 -12.55
CA LEU A 523 -11.70 11.77 -11.74
C LEU A 523 -12.82 11.53 -10.73
N GLU A 524 -12.51 11.73 -9.46
CA GLU A 524 -13.45 11.70 -8.35
C GLU A 524 -13.65 13.12 -7.81
N ARG A 525 -14.91 13.51 -7.56
CA ARG A 525 -15.28 14.68 -6.76
C ARG A 525 -15.83 14.19 -5.43
N GLU A 526 -15.27 14.67 -4.32
CA GLU A 526 -15.74 14.44 -2.95
C GLU A 526 -16.42 15.72 -2.47
N ASP A 527 -17.72 15.67 -2.21
CA ASP A 527 -18.51 16.78 -1.66
C ASP A 527 -18.86 16.48 -0.20
N ARG A 528 -18.58 17.43 0.69
CA ARG A 528 -18.94 17.35 2.11
C ARG A 528 -19.93 18.44 2.44
N GLY A 529 -21.06 18.08 3.06
CA GLY A 529 -22.11 19.04 3.34
C GLY A 529 -23.04 18.65 4.48
N ASN A 530 -23.89 19.60 4.86
CA ASN A 530 -24.98 19.35 5.80
C ASN A 530 -26.14 18.68 5.08
N VAL A 531 -26.82 17.76 5.76
CA VAL A 531 -27.97 17.03 5.22
C VAL A 531 -29.29 17.68 5.67
N GLU A 532 -30.28 17.73 4.76
CA GLU A 532 -31.62 18.24 5.06
C GLU A 532 -32.28 17.39 6.17
N PHE A 533 -32.92 18.06 7.14
CA PHE A 533 -33.60 17.40 8.26
C PHE A 533 -34.78 16.54 7.77
N ASP A 534 -34.65 15.22 7.79
CA ASP A 534 -35.79 14.31 7.60
C ASP A 534 -36.41 13.91 8.96
N PRO A 535 -37.71 14.24 9.21
CA PRO A 535 -38.43 13.78 10.40
C PRO A 535 -38.44 12.26 10.63
N SER A 536 -38.17 11.41 9.62
CA SER A 536 -38.08 9.96 9.80
C SER A 536 -36.84 9.48 10.56
N ASP A 537 -35.76 10.27 10.63
CA ASP A 537 -34.53 9.90 11.37
C ASP A 537 -34.73 9.82 12.89
N LEU A 538 -35.82 10.41 13.40
CA LEU A 538 -36.22 10.29 14.80
C LEU A 538 -36.77 8.90 15.18
N GLN A 539 -37.08 8.03 14.21
CA GLN A 539 -37.70 6.73 14.47
C GLN A 539 -36.72 5.61 14.83
N TYR A 540 -35.41 5.77 14.55
CA TYR A 540 -34.41 4.73 14.80
C TYR A 540 -33.82 4.71 16.22
N ASN A 541 -34.08 5.73 17.04
CA ASN A 541 -33.47 5.84 18.37
C ASN A 541 -34.20 5.12 19.53
N TYR A 542 -35.22 4.30 19.26
CA TYR A 542 -36.02 3.63 20.33
C TYR A 542 -36.10 2.10 20.28
N ARG A 543 -35.27 1.40 19.49
CA ARG A 543 -35.33 -0.07 19.40
C ARG A 543 -34.00 -0.83 19.38
N GLY A 544 -33.06 -0.50 20.26
CA GLY A 544 -31.84 -1.29 20.46
C GLY A 544 -31.97 -2.40 21.51
N ALA A 545 -32.66 -3.52 21.21
CA ALA A 545 -32.56 -4.76 22.01
C ALA A 545 -33.12 -6.02 21.32
N THR A 546 -32.69 -6.36 20.11
CA THR A 546 -32.59 -7.75 19.60
C THR A 546 -31.85 -7.67 18.27
N GLY A 547 -30.71 -8.35 18.16
CA GLY A 547 -29.94 -8.41 16.92
C GLY A 547 -30.53 -9.40 15.93
N GLU A 548 -30.66 -8.96 14.69
CA GLU A 548 -30.57 -9.71 13.44
C GLU A 548 -30.36 -8.63 12.36
N TYR A 549 -29.21 -8.67 11.68
CA TYR A 549 -28.91 -7.79 10.56
C TYR A 549 -29.52 -8.42 9.30
N ASP A 550 -30.62 -7.86 8.82
CA ASP A 550 -30.99 -7.94 7.40
C ASP A 550 -30.56 -6.60 6.79
N ASP A 551 -29.40 -6.60 6.13
CA ASP A 551 -28.95 -5.51 5.26
C ASP A 551 -29.68 -5.62 3.92
N GLU A 552 -30.93 -5.14 3.87
CA GLU A 552 -31.56 -4.67 2.63
C GLU A 552 -31.61 -3.13 2.74
N ASP A 553 -30.51 -2.49 2.33
CA ASP A 553 -30.37 -1.04 2.24
C ASP A 553 -31.14 -0.54 1.01
N ASP A 554 -32.32 0.04 1.25
CA ASP A 554 -33.14 0.72 0.25
C ASP A 554 -32.44 2.04 -0.13
N GLY A 555 -31.55 1.98 -1.12
CA GLY A 555 -30.63 3.05 -1.52
C GLY A 555 -31.24 4.38 -1.98
N GLU A 556 -31.49 5.28 -1.04
CA GLU A 556 -31.71 6.71 -1.30
C GLU A 556 -30.63 7.53 -0.57
N TYR A 557 -29.69 8.10 -1.33
CA TYR A 557 -28.63 8.95 -0.80
C TYR A 557 -29.19 10.25 -0.21
N HIS A 558 -28.60 10.75 0.86
CA HIS A 558 -29.09 11.96 1.54
C HIS A 558 -28.81 13.22 0.72
N CYS A 559 -29.82 14.06 0.46
CA CYS A 559 -29.58 15.32 -0.24
C CYS A 559 -28.76 16.29 0.64
N LEU A 560 -27.65 16.81 0.11
CA LEU A 560 -26.88 17.88 0.75
C LEU A 560 -27.63 19.21 0.60
N GLU A 561 -28.02 19.82 1.72
CA GLU A 561 -28.67 21.14 1.74
C GLU A 561 -27.67 22.23 1.32
N GLU A 562 -26.44 22.11 1.82
CA GLU A 562 -25.33 23.00 1.49
C GLU A 562 -24.02 22.18 1.42
N VAL A 563 -23.33 22.25 0.29
CA VAL A 563 -21.97 21.73 0.14
C VAL A 563 -20.99 22.73 0.75
N LEU A 564 -20.29 22.29 1.79
CA LEU A 564 -19.31 23.09 2.53
C LEU A 564 -17.93 23.04 1.88
N GLU A 565 -17.55 21.88 1.36
CA GLU A 565 -16.23 21.62 0.76
C GLU A 565 -16.36 20.64 -0.40
N SER A 566 -15.63 20.91 -1.48
CA SER A 566 -15.50 20.02 -2.64
C SER A 566 -14.02 19.78 -2.90
N GLU A 567 -13.62 18.51 -3.02
CA GLU A 567 -12.26 18.11 -3.38
C GLU A 567 -12.26 17.27 -4.66
N TYR A 568 -11.27 17.47 -5.51
CA TYR A 568 -11.11 16.72 -6.76
C TYR A 568 -9.84 15.87 -6.74
N ARG A 569 -9.95 14.60 -7.15
CA ARG A 569 -8.82 13.66 -7.17
C ARG A 569 -8.81 12.78 -8.40
N LEU A 570 -7.62 12.55 -8.95
CA LEU A 570 -7.36 11.49 -9.92
C LEU A 570 -7.11 10.19 -9.15
N MET A 571 -8.09 9.29 -9.14
CA MET A 571 -7.99 8.01 -8.44
C MET A 571 -6.87 7.15 -9.03
N THR A 572 -6.89 7.01 -10.36
CA THR A 572 -5.88 6.30 -11.13
C THR A 572 -5.55 7.08 -12.39
N VAL A 573 -4.28 7.14 -12.77
CA VAL A 573 -3.80 7.69 -14.04
C VAL A 573 -3.11 6.57 -14.80
N ARG A 574 -3.55 6.33 -16.03
CA ARG A 574 -3.05 5.28 -16.91
C ARG A 574 -2.53 5.86 -18.21
N ASP A 575 -1.46 5.26 -18.74
CA ASP A 575 -1.07 5.49 -20.12
C ASP A 575 -2.10 4.92 -21.11
N LEU A 576 -1.97 5.24 -22.39
CA LEU A 576 -2.88 4.74 -23.43
C LEU A 576 -2.82 3.21 -23.63
N GLN A 577 -1.84 2.52 -23.03
CA GLN A 577 -1.74 1.06 -23.03
C GLN A 577 -2.45 0.43 -21.83
N GLY A 578 -2.92 1.25 -20.88
CA GLY A 578 -3.60 0.82 -19.66
C GLY A 578 -2.67 0.60 -18.47
N LYS A 579 -1.37 0.94 -18.55
CA LYS A 579 -0.44 0.82 -17.42
C LYS A 579 -0.62 2.01 -16.46
N ILE A 580 -0.68 1.73 -15.17
CA ILE A 580 -0.75 2.76 -14.12
C ILE A 580 0.56 3.56 -14.11
N VAL A 581 0.43 4.88 -14.13
CA VAL A 581 1.56 5.84 -14.07
C VAL A 581 1.52 6.70 -12.83
N ALA A 582 0.36 6.94 -12.23
CA ALA A 582 0.19 7.65 -10.96
C ALA A 582 -1.20 7.32 -10.37
N GLU A 583 -1.38 7.57 -9.07
CA GLU A 583 -2.64 7.29 -8.35
C GLU A 583 -2.84 8.34 -7.26
N GLN A 584 -4.09 8.55 -6.85
CA GLN A 584 -4.47 9.40 -5.71
C GLN A 584 -3.92 10.83 -5.77
N MET A 585 -4.06 11.49 -6.93
CA MET A 585 -3.52 12.84 -7.15
C MET A 585 -4.60 13.88 -6.92
N ALA A 586 -4.43 14.78 -5.94
CA ALA A 586 -5.32 15.93 -5.78
C ALA A 586 -5.15 16.90 -6.95
N ILE A 587 -6.25 17.45 -7.46
CA ILE A 587 -6.23 18.41 -8.56
C ILE A 587 -7.06 19.66 -8.25
N ASP A 588 -6.73 20.74 -8.94
CA ASP A 588 -7.52 21.97 -8.92
C ASP A 588 -8.65 21.90 -9.97
N GLU A 589 -9.86 22.30 -9.56
CA GLU A 589 -11.05 22.39 -10.41
C GLU A 589 -10.81 23.24 -11.66
N GLU A 590 -9.97 24.28 -11.58
CA GLU A 590 -9.69 25.20 -12.69
C GLU A 590 -9.11 24.49 -13.93
N ASN A 591 -8.52 23.29 -13.76
CA ASN A 591 -7.93 22.50 -14.83
C ASN A 591 -8.91 21.54 -15.52
N ILE A 592 -10.17 21.47 -15.06
CA ILE A 592 -11.23 20.66 -15.66
C ILE A 592 -11.93 21.49 -16.74
N THR A 593 -12.15 20.93 -17.94
CA THR A 593 -12.77 21.68 -19.04
C THR A 593 -14.23 22.04 -18.77
N ASP A 594 -14.95 21.17 -18.07
CA ASP A 594 -16.34 21.32 -17.69
C ASP A 594 -16.58 20.73 -16.28
N PRO A 595 -16.45 21.53 -15.21
CA PRO A 595 -16.64 21.04 -13.84
C PRO A 595 -18.13 20.85 -13.48
N ASP A 596 -19.04 21.48 -14.21
CA ASP A 596 -20.48 21.48 -13.90
C ASP A 596 -21.15 20.11 -14.19
N VAL A 597 -20.48 19.22 -14.94
CA VAL A 597 -20.97 17.86 -15.27
C VAL A 597 -21.36 17.05 -14.03
N PHE A 598 -20.70 17.28 -12.90
CA PHE A 598 -20.97 16.56 -11.66
C PHE A 598 -22.26 17.00 -10.95
N SER A 599 -22.87 18.12 -11.34
CA SER A 599 -24.05 18.68 -10.68
C SER A 599 -25.35 17.88 -10.93
N ASP A 600 -25.43 17.15 -12.04
CA ASP A 600 -26.62 16.39 -12.45
C ASP A 600 -26.50 14.87 -12.20
N MET A 601 -25.46 14.43 -11.48
CA MET A 601 -25.19 13.01 -11.23
C MET A 601 -25.63 12.57 -9.83
N SER A 602 -25.92 11.28 -9.67
CA SER A 602 -26.08 10.66 -8.36
C SER A 602 -24.71 10.22 -7.81
N PRO A 603 -24.48 10.31 -6.49
CA PRO A 603 -23.24 9.86 -5.90
C PRO A 603 -23.09 8.34 -6.03
N VAL A 604 -21.86 7.87 -6.19
CA VAL A 604 -21.50 6.44 -6.25
C VAL A 604 -21.37 5.86 -4.84
N LYS A 605 -21.03 6.71 -3.88
CA LYS A 605 -20.84 6.37 -2.47
C LYS A 605 -21.27 7.55 -1.61
N GLU A 606 -21.81 7.26 -0.43
CA GLU A 606 -22.07 8.23 0.63
C GLU A 606 -21.61 7.66 1.98
N ASP A 607 -21.01 8.50 2.81
CA ASP A 607 -20.78 8.23 4.22
C ASP A 607 -21.57 9.28 5.00
N TYR A 608 -22.59 8.82 5.72
CA TYR A 608 -23.48 9.67 6.53
C TYR A 608 -23.08 9.59 8.02
N GLU A 609 -22.92 10.76 8.63
CA GLU A 609 -22.74 10.91 10.07
C GLU A 609 -23.98 11.54 10.69
N GLY A 610 -24.73 10.73 11.45
CA GLY A 610 -25.91 11.19 12.19
C GLY A 610 -25.58 12.11 13.37
N TYR A 611 -26.60 12.57 14.09
CA TYR A 611 -26.49 13.58 15.15
C TYR A 611 -25.45 13.27 16.25
N MET A 612 -24.32 13.99 16.23
CA MET A 612 -23.25 13.92 17.24
C MET A 612 -23.41 15.00 18.34
N GLY A 613 -24.59 15.12 18.93
CA GLY A 613 -24.86 16.06 20.02
C GLY A 613 -25.04 17.51 19.54
N ASN A 614 -23.99 18.34 19.61
CA ASN A 614 -24.07 19.79 19.28
C ASN A 614 -23.83 20.09 17.78
N TYR A 615 -23.56 19.09 16.96
CA TYR A 615 -23.35 19.21 15.51
C TYR A 615 -24.52 18.55 14.76
N GLY A 616 -24.96 19.17 13.67
CA GLY A 616 -26.00 18.63 12.78
C GLY A 616 -25.50 17.43 11.97
N PRO A 617 -26.40 16.72 11.25
CA PRO A 617 -26.03 15.59 10.42
C PRO A 617 -25.22 16.06 9.21
N GLN A 618 -24.19 15.31 8.87
CA GLN A 618 -23.31 15.60 7.74
C GLN A 618 -23.20 14.37 6.85
N ALA A 619 -23.09 14.57 5.55
CA ALA A 619 -22.78 13.50 4.62
C ALA A 619 -21.61 13.89 3.74
N THR A 620 -20.81 12.89 3.40
CA THR A 620 -19.77 12.98 2.37
C THR A 620 -20.19 12.14 1.18
N GLN A 621 -20.26 12.74 0.00
CA GLN A 621 -20.72 12.13 -1.24
C GLN A 621 -19.58 12.08 -2.27
N TRP A 622 -19.41 10.95 -2.94
CA TRP A 622 -18.37 10.77 -3.96
C TRP A 622 -18.97 10.54 -5.35
N TYR A 623 -18.49 11.29 -6.33
CA TYR A 623 -18.91 11.22 -7.73
C TYR A 623 -17.72 10.83 -8.61
N ARG A 624 -17.89 9.94 -9.59
CA ARG A 624 -16.77 9.42 -10.39
C ARG A 624 -17.05 9.44 -11.88
N LEU A 625 -16.10 9.94 -12.66
CA LEU A 625 -16.15 9.93 -14.13
C LEU A 625 -14.79 9.58 -14.74
N GLY A 626 -14.84 9.03 -15.96
CA GLY A 626 -13.65 8.95 -16.79
C GLY A 626 -13.22 10.34 -17.26
N ALA A 627 -11.92 10.55 -17.40
CA ALA A 627 -11.36 11.77 -17.98
C ALA A 627 -10.11 11.43 -18.82
N VAL A 628 -9.81 12.30 -19.77
CA VAL A 628 -8.54 12.32 -20.52
C VAL A 628 -7.71 13.52 -20.05
N ALA A 629 -6.47 13.26 -19.64
CA ALA A 629 -5.54 14.29 -19.23
C ALA A 629 -4.58 14.62 -20.38
N LEU A 630 -4.46 15.90 -20.72
CA LEU A 630 -3.46 16.43 -21.63
C LEU A 630 -2.36 17.13 -20.84
N VAL A 631 -1.13 16.63 -20.97
CA VAL A 631 0.02 17.13 -20.20
C VAL A 631 1.15 17.51 -21.16
N PRO A 632 1.50 18.80 -21.28
CA PRO A 632 2.69 19.24 -22.01
C PRO A 632 3.92 18.59 -21.37
N HIS A 633 4.89 18.18 -22.19
CA HIS A 633 6.02 17.43 -21.65
C HIS A 633 6.86 18.22 -20.63
N GLU A 634 6.90 19.54 -20.73
CA GLU A 634 7.59 20.41 -19.76
C GLU A 634 6.86 20.55 -18.41
N SER A 635 5.56 20.19 -18.36
CA SER A 635 4.73 20.22 -17.15
C SER A 635 4.53 18.82 -16.56
N LEU A 636 5.25 17.80 -17.04
CA LEU A 636 5.12 16.42 -16.54
C LEU A 636 5.54 16.29 -15.07
N VAL A 637 6.60 16.99 -14.67
CA VAL A 637 7.07 16.95 -13.27
C VAL A 637 6.00 17.56 -12.37
N ASP A 638 5.56 18.79 -12.68
CA ASP A 638 4.51 19.50 -11.95
C ASP A 638 3.19 18.70 -11.90
N PHE A 639 2.83 18.05 -13.01
CA PHE A 639 1.68 17.15 -13.06
C PHE A 639 1.85 16.00 -12.07
N PHE A 640 3.00 15.31 -12.03
CA PHE A 640 3.22 14.19 -11.13
C PHE A 640 3.40 14.59 -9.66
N THR A 641 3.76 15.83 -9.36
CA THR A 641 4.01 16.34 -7.99
C THR A 641 2.87 17.21 -7.44
N GLN A 642 1.78 17.42 -8.19
CA GLN A 642 0.66 18.29 -7.80
C GLN A 642 -0.01 17.92 -6.46
N SER A 643 0.13 16.67 -6.00
CA SER A 643 -0.40 16.17 -4.72
C SER A 643 0.28 16.74 -3.48
N ASP A 644 1.44 17.42 -3.60
CA ASP A 644 2.25 17.86 -2.46
C ASP A 644 1.78 19.19 -1.80
N SER A 645 0.76 19.85 -2.35
CA SER A 645 0.42 21.22 -1.97
C SER A 645 -0.77 21.38 -0.99
N SER A 646 -1.64 20.38 -0.81
CA SER A 646 -2.97 20.65 -0.22
C SER A 646 -3.52 19.65 0.81
N TYR A 647 -2.86 18.53 1.12
CA TYR A 647 -3.46 17.53 2.01
C TYR A 647 -3.10 17.73 3.50
N TYR A 648 -4.12 17.85 4.34
CA TYR A 648 -4.03 17.75 5.80
C TYR A 648 -3.32 16.45 6.20
N GLY A 649 -2.10 16.57 6.71
CA GLY A 649 -1.29 15.44 7.17
C GLY A 649 -0.36 14.89 6.11
N ALA A 650 0.87 15.44 6.08
CA ALA A 650 2.02 14.86 5.39
C ALA A 650 2.40 13.50 5.99
N THR A 651 1.56 12.49 5.81
CA THR A 651 1.89 11.10 6.07
C THR A 651 2.76 10.62 4.91
N HIS A 652 4.06 10.55 5.15
CA HIS A 652 5.04 9.79 4.35
C HIS A 652 4.94 9.97 2.82
N GLN A 653 5.53 11.05 2.28
CA GLN A 653 5.81 11.18 0.85
C GLN A 653 6.42 9.87 0.30
N LYS A 654 5.63 9.09 -0.45
CA LYS A 654 6.12 7.86 -1.08
C LYS A 654 6.99 8.24 -2.27
N PHE A 655 8.11 7.55 -2.45
CA PHE A 655 8.94 7.68 -3.64
C PHE A 655 8.07 7.46 -4.91
N PRO A 656 8.03 8.39 -5.90
CA PRO A 656 7.12 8.32 -7.05
C PRO A 656 7.57 7.25 -8.07
N GLN A 657 7.44 5.98 -7.68
CA GLN A 657 7.92 4.82 -8.44
C GLN A 657 7.27 4.70 -9.82
N ALA A 658 5.94 4.81 -9.89
CA ALA A 658 5.20 4.65 -11.14
C ALA A 658 5.51 5.75 -12.17
N PRO A 659 5.53 7.05 -11.80
CA PRO A 659 5.94 8.12 -12.71
C PRO A 659 7.38 7.94 -13.22
N ILE A 660 8.32 7.64 -12.31
CA ILE A 660 9.73 7.43 -12.65
C ILE A 660 9.88 6.24 -13.62
N ASN A 661 9.19 5.12 -13.34
CA ASN A 661 9.27 3.95 -14.20
C ASN A 661 8.69 4.22 -15.59
N TYR A 662 7.57 4.94 -15.67
CA TYR A 662 6.98 5.37 -16.94
C TYR A 662 7.97 6.20 -17.76
N LEU A 663 8.53 7.26 -17.16
CA LEU A 663 9.48 8.14 -17.85
C LEU A 663 10.77 7.41 -18.26
N ALA A 664 11.29 6.54 -17.39
CA ALA A 664 12.44 5.70 -17.71
C ALA A 664 12.16 4.79 -18.91
N GLN A 665 10.97 4.17 -18.97
CA GLN A 665 10.56 3.35 -20.12
C GLN A 665 10.41 4.16 -21.40
N GLN A 666 9.86 5.37 -21.33
CA GLN A 666 9.83 6.26 -22.49
C GLN A 666 11.26 6.60 -22.94
N CYS A 667 12.16 6.90 -22.01
CA CYS A 667 13.57 7.21 -22.28
C CYS A 667 14.37 6.05 -22.90
N LEU A 668 13.89 4.81 -22.85
CA LEU A 668 14.54 3.67 -23.52
C LEU A 668 14.24 3.61 -25.03
N GLN A 669 13.31 4.42 -25.54
CA GLN A 669 12.97 4.47 -26.96
C GLN A 669 14.01 5.26 -27.77
N LYS A 670 14.13 4.99 -29.09
CA LYS A 670 15.20 5.59 -29.94
C LYS A 670 15.05 7.09 -30.22
N ASN A 671 13.84 7.64 -30.15
CA ASN A 671 13.51 9.02 -30.53
C ASN A 671 12.91 9.78 -29.34
N VAL A 672 13.65 9.84 -28.24
CA VAL A 672 13.21 10.52 -27.02
C VAL A 672 13.45 12.01 -27.15
N GLN A 673 12.45 12.80 -26.79
CA GLN A 673 12.59 14.25 -26.72
C GLN A 673 13.28 14.66 -25.42
N GLU A 674 14.18 15.64 -25.47
CA GLU A 674 15.10 16.03 -24.38
C GLU A 674 14.40 16.30 -23.05
N HIS A 675 13.24 16.95 -23.06
CA HIS A 675 12.47 17.23 -21.84
C HIS A 675 11.96 15.98 -21.12
N MET A 676 11.80 14.83 -21.80
CA MET A 676 11.38 13.58 -21.14
C MET A 676 12.50 13.05 -20.25
N LEU A 677 13.75 13.23 -20.72
CA LEU A 677 14.93 12.94 -19.93
C LEU A 677 15.05 13.93 -18.77
N THR A 678 14.87 15.23 -19.01
CA THR A 678 14.86 16.25 -17.96
C THR A 678 13.83 15.93 -16.86
N ALA A 679 12.59 15.62 -17.24
CA ALA A 679 11.55 15.24 -16.29
C ALA A 679 11.90 13.97 -15.48
N LEU A 680 12.56 12.99 -16.10
CA LEU A 680 13.07 11.81 -15.39
C LEU A 680 14.14 12.20 -14.35
N LEU A 681 15.08 13.08 -14.72
CA LEU A 681 16.13 13.54 -13.80
C LEU A 681 15.53 14.31 -12.62
N ASP A 682 14.64 15.26 -12.90
CA ASP A 682 14.00 16.11 -11.89
C ASP A 682 13.15 15.33 -10.88
N LEU A 683 12.58 14.18 -11.29
CA LEU A 683 11.84 13.30 -10.38
C LEU A 683 12.75 12.33 -9.60
N VAL A 684 13.82 11.84 -10.23
CA VAL A 684 14.73 10.87 -9.58
C VAL A 684 15.63 11.54 -8.55
N GLU A 685 16.18 12.73 -8.83
CA GLU A 685 17.15 13.39 -7.96
C GLU A 685 16.64 13.67 -6.53
N PRO A 686 15.45 14.29 -6.32
CA PRO A 686 14.90 14.47 -4.98
C PRO A 686 14.54 13.13 -4.31
N GLY A 687 14.02 12.19 -5.10
CA GLY A 687 13.62 10.87 -4.62
C GLY A 687 14.80 10.02 -4.12
N LEU A 688 16.00 10.20 -4.68
CA LEU A 688 17.22 9.50 -4.24
C LEU A 688 17.58 9.81 -2.78
N VAL A 689 17.45 11.09 -2.36
CA VAL A 689 17.72 11.52 -0.99
C VAL A 689 16.70 10.88 -0.03
N HIS A 690 15.44 10.86 -0.43
CA HIS A 690 14.37 10.24 0.36
C HIS A 690 14.60 8.74 0.55
N MET A 691 14.87 8.01 -0.53
CA MET A 691 15.10 6.55 -0.48
C MET A 691 16.34 6.15 0.30
N GLU A 692 17.44 6.92 0.21
CA GLU A 692 18.66 6.64 0.97
C GLU A 692 18.42 6.72 2.49
N SER A 693 17.54 7.64 2.94
CA SER A 693 17.25 7.86 4.36
C SER A 693 16.31 6.83 5.00
N ARG A 694 15.38 6.25 4.22
CA ARG A 694 14.24 5.47 4.76
C ARG A 694 14.27 3.98 4.47
N GLU A 695 15.23 3.49 3.69
CA GLU A 695 15.33 2.08 3.28
C GLU A 695 14.00 1.52 2.73
N THR A 696 13.25 2.34 1.98
CA THR A 696 11.94 1.97 1.47
C THR A 696 12.07 0.85 0.44
N GLU A 697 11.38 -0.27 0.67
CA GLU A 697 11.28 -1.35 -0.32
C GLU A 697 10.49 -0.84 -1.54
N LEU A 698 11.00 -1.12 -2.75
CA LEU A 698 10.31 -0.79 -4.00
C LEU A 698 9.19 -1.80 -4.22
N GLU A 699 8.01 -1.31 -4.63
CA GLU A 699 6.88 -2.14 -5.00
C GLU A 699 7.11 -2.75 -6.40
N ASP A 700 7.80 -2.01 -7.28
CA ASP A 700 8.17 -2.44 -8.63
C ASP A 700 9.69 -2.52 -8.79
N GLU A 701 10.24 -3.75 -8.79
CA GLU A 701 11.67 -4.02 -8.95
C GLU A 701 12.23 -3.58 -10.33
N SER A 702 11.37 -3.28 -11.32
CA SER A 702 11.79 -2.84 -12.65
C SER A 702 12.19 -1.36 -12.71
N VAL A 703 11.81 -0.55 -11.71
CA VAL A 703 12.05 0.90 -11.67
C VAL A 703 13.53 1.21 -11.82
N LEU A 704 14.37 0.75 -10.89
CA LEU A 704 15.81 1.07 -10.89
C LEU A 704 16.55 0.51 -12.11
N PRO A 705 16.32 -0.74 -12.57
CA PRO A 705 16.84 -1.21 -13.86
C PRO A 705 16.51 -0.28 -15.03
N ASN A 706 15.26 0.18 -15.14
CA ASN A 706 14.86 1.07 -16.22
C ASN A 706 15.54 2.44 -16.10
N VAL A 707 15.64 3.01 -14.88
CA VAL A 707 16.36 4.27 -14.64
C VAL A 707 17.84 4.14 -15.04
N VAL A 708 18.54 3.11 -14.56
CA VAL A 708 19.96 2.90 -14.87
C VAL A 708 20.18 2.69 -16.37
N ASN A 709 19.36 1.87 -17.02
CA ASN A 709 19.48 1.63 -18.46
C ASN A 709 19.19 2.89 -19.30
N ALA A 710 18.17 3.67 -18.93
CA ALA A 710 17.86 4.94 -19.57
C ALA A 710 19.02 5.94 -19.40
N ALA A 711 19.54 6.07 -18.18
CA ALA A 711 20.68 6.94 -17.89
C ALA A 711 21.94 6.54 -18.67
N LEU A 712 22.24 5.23 -18.77
CA LEU A 712 23.36 4.73 -19.58
C LEU A 712 23.18 5.00 -21.08
N LEU A 713 21.95 4.84 -21.62
CA LEU A 713 21.64 5.12 -23.01
C LEU A 713 21.86 6.59 -23.36
N HIS A 714 21.45 7.49 -22.47
CA HIS A 714 21.55 8.95 -22.63
C HIS A 714 22.82 9.56 -22.04
N ARG A 715 23.83 8.74 -21.70
CA ARG A 715 25.14 9.17 -21.18
C ARG A 715 25.10 9.98 -19.87
N GLN A 716 24.06 9.79 -19.06
CA GLN A 716 23.89 10.39 -17.74
C GLN A 716 24.65 9.59 -16.67
N TYR A 717 25.98 9.54 -16.78
CA TYR A 717 26.82 8.70 -15.91
C TYR A 717 26.85 9.16 -14.45
N GLN A 718 26.69 10.46 -14.19
CA GLN A 718 26.61 10.97 -12.82
C GLN A 718 25.42 10.35 -12.08
N LEU A 719 24.23 10.38 -12.69
CA LEU A 719 23.04 9.75 -12.13
C LEU A 719 23.26 8.25 -11.87
N VAL A 720 23.88 7.52 -12.82
CA VAL A 720 24.19 6.10 -12.63
C VAL A 720 25.07 5.89 -11.40
N ASN A 721 26.11 6.69 -11.22
CA ASN A 721 26.98 6.60 -10.05
C ASN A 721 26.23 6.92 -8.76
N GLU A 722 25.37 7.93 -8.76
CA GLU A 722 24.56 8.29 -7.59
C GLU A 722 23.56 7.20 -7.21
N VAL A 723 22.83 6.66 -8.18
CA VAL A 723 21.90 5.53 -7.96
C VAL A 723 22.64 4.33 -7.39
N ILE A 724 23.78 3.95 -7.98
CA ILE A 724 24.60 2.82 -7.48
C ILE A 724 25.10 3.09 -6.06
N ALA A 725 25.60 4.30 -5.78
CA ALA A 725 26.18 4.63 -4.48
C ALA A 725 25.15 4.77 -3.36
N LYS A 726 24.01 5.41 -3.63
CA LYS A 726 22.97 5.72 -2.64
C LYS A 726 22.01 4.55 -2.44
N LEU A 727 21.62 3.87 -3.51
CA LEU A 727 20.59 2.82 -3.48
C LEU A 727 21.12 1.38 -3.55
N PHE A 728 22.42 1.16 -3.34
CA PHE A 728 23.06 -0.15 -3.47
C PHE A 728 22.32 -1.30 -2.76
N LYS A 729 21.75 -1.04 -1.58
CA LYS A 729 21.03 -2.05 -0.76
C LYS A 729 19.80 -2.63 -1.45
N ILE A 730 19.10 -1.82 -2.25
CA ILE A 730 17.84 -2.18 -2.90
C ILE A 730 17.99 -2.43 -4.40
N LEU A 731 19.21 -2.32 -4.94
CA LEU A 731 19.47 -2.58 -6.36
C LEU A 731 19.39 -4.08 -6.69
N PRO A 732 18.52 -4.49 -7.63
CA PRO A 732 18.42 -5.88 -8.02
C PRO A 732 19.66 -6.33 -8.82
N SER A 733 19.97 -7.63 -8.78
CA SER A 733 21.22 -8.16 -9.35
C SER A 733 21.30 -8.10 -10.89
N ASN A 734 20.15 -7.99 -11.55
CA ASN A 734 20.05 -7.78 -13.00
C ASN A 734 20.65 -6.42 -13.43
N VAL A 735 20.67 -5.40 -12.56
CA VAL A 735 21.31 -4.10 -12.84
C VAL A 735 22.80 -4.29 -13.08
N PHE A 736 23.48 -5.07 -12.23
CA PHE A 736 24.91 -5.36 -12.37
C PHE A 736 25.20 -6.22 -13.61
N THR A 737 24.26 -7.08 -13.99
CA THR A 737 24.34 -7.87 -15.23
C THR A 737 24.22 -6.97 -16.46
N ALA A 738 23.26 -6.02 -16.45
CA ALA A 738 23.08 -5.04 -17.52
C ALA A 738 24.28 -4.08 -17.61
N LEU A 739 24.82 -3.63 -16.47
CA LEU A 739 26.06 -2.83 -16.41
C LEU A 739 27.23 -3.57 -17.04
N ARG A 740 27.39 -4.87 -16.76
CA ARG A 740 28.40 -5.70 -17.41
C ARG A 740 28.25 -5.69 -18.94
N GLN A 741 27.04 -5.95 -19.44
CA GLN A 741 26.76 -5.98 -20.88
C GLN A 741 26.99 -4.62 -21.55
N TRP A 742 26.73 -3.54 -20.84
CA TRP A 742 27.03 -2.19 -21.31
C TRP A 742 28.54 -1.91 -21.32
N MET A 743 29.27 -2.32 -20.27
CA MET A 743 30.72 -2.13 -20.13
C MET A 743 31.52 -2.95 -21.15
N ILE A 744 31.21 -4.23 -21.31
CA ILE A 744 32.02 -5.19 -22.06
C ILE A 744 31.31 -5.52 -23.37
N LYS A 745 31.83 -4.93 -24.46
CA LYS A 745 31.36 -5.14 -25.83
C LYS A 745 32.50 -5.66 -26.71
N SER A 746 32.17 -6.15 -27.89
CA SER A 746 33.11 -6.73 -28.86
C SER A 746 33.93 -5.67 -29.61
N ASP A 747 34.37 -4.61 -28.93
CA ASP A 747 35.00 -3.42 -29.53
C ASP A 747 36.36 -3.03 -28.92
N GLY A 748 36.94 -3.90 -28.09
CA GLY A 748 38.30 -3.81 -27.57
C GLY A 748 38.41 -3.43 -26.09
N GLU A 749 39.54 -3.77 -25.46
CA GLU A 749 39.80 -3.52 -24.03
C GLU A 749 39.81 -2.03 -23.68
N GLU A 750 40.38 -1.18 -24.54
CA GLU A 750 40.47 0.27 -24.31
C GLU A 750 39.09 0.92 -24.14
N LYS A 751 38.12 0.57 -25.02
CA LYS A 751 36.75 1.07 -24.92
C LYS A 751 35.99 0.49 -23.74
N ALA A 752 36.29 -0.76 -23.35
CA ALA A 752 35.71 -1.34 -22.14
C ALA A 752 36.19 -0.60 -20.88
N MET A 753 37.47 -0.20 -20.85
CA MET A 753 38.03 0.61 -19.78
C MET A 753 37.45 2.02 -19.75
N GLU A 754 37.29 2.67 -20.90
CA GLU A 754 36.64 3.99 -20.97
C GLU A 754 35.23 3.97 -20.35
N ARG A 755 34.44 2.93 -20.64
CA ARG A 755 33.10 2.73 -20.06
C ARG A 755 33.16 2.44 -18.57
N PHE A 756 34.07 1.56 -18.16
CA PHE A 756 34.25 1.21 -16.75
C PHE A 756 34.59 2.45 -15.91
N ASP A 757 35.49 3.30 -16.39
CA ASP A 757 35.89 4.53 -15.69
C ASP A 757 34.71 5.49 -15.48
N LYS A 758 33.67 5.46 -16.34
CA LYS A 758 32.45 6.27 -16.13
C LYS A 758 31.61 5.82 -14.94
N VAL A 759 31.65 4.55 -14.54
CA VAL A 759 30.81 3.98 -13.46
C VAL A 759 31.60 3.49 -12.25
N LYS A 760 32.94 3.45 -12.35
CA LYS A 760 33.84 2.97 -11.31
C LYS A 760 33.70 3.75 -9.99
N GLY A 761 33.44 5.05 -10.05
CA GLY A 761 33.31 5.92 -8.87
C GLY A 761 32.16 5.50 -7.96
N GLY A 762 30.96 5.37 -8.52
CA GLY A 762 29.76 4.94 -7.82
C GLY A 762 29.85 3.51 -7.32
N LEU A 763 30.41 2.60 -8.13
CA LEU A 763 30.67 1.22 -7.72
C LEU A 763 31.64 1.16 -6.52
N SER A 764 32.74 1.90 -6.57
CA SER A 764 33.73 1.92 -5.48
C SER A 764 33.13 2.51 -4.20
N LEU A 765 32.35 3.59 -4.31
CA LEU A 765 31.66 4.19 -3.16
C LEU A 765 30.63 3.22 -2.54
N ALA A 766 29.84 2.55 -3.38
CA ALA A 766 28.86 1.58 -2.91
C ALA A 766 29.51 0.38 -2.18
N LEU A 767 30.61 -0.15 -2.72
CA LEU A 767 31.29 -1.31 -2.17
C LEU A 767 32.11 -0.99 -0.91
N THR A 768 32.49 0.28 -0.68
CA THR A 768 33.18 0.73 0.53
C THR A 768 32.25 1.02 1.71
N LYS A 769 30.97 1.35 1.46
CA LYS A 769 29.95 1.55 2.51
C LYS A 769 29.80 0.31 3.41
N PRO A 770 29.38 0.44 4.69
CA PRO A 770 29.30 -0.67 5.65
C PRO A 770 28.08 -1.59 5.44
N TYR A 771 27.88 -2.07 4.20
CA TYR A 771 26.83 -3.02 3.84
C TYR A 771 27.24 -4.47 4.09
N ASN A 772 26.26 -5.37 4.23
CA ASN A 772 26.48 -6.80 4.41
C ASN A 772 27.32 -7.39 3.26
N LEU A 773 28.24 -8.30 3.62
CA LEU A 773 29.20 -8.88 2.68
C LEU A 773 28.49 -9.62 1.53
N ARG A 774 27.38 -10.30 1.82
CA ARG A 774 26.53 -10.97 0.82
C ARG A 774 26.14 -10.04 -0.32
N LEU A 775 25.59 -8.86 0.00
CA LEU A 775 25.10 -7.91 -1.01
C LEU A 775 26.25 -7.41 -1.89
N LYS A 776 27.38 -7.05 -1.26
CA LYS A 776 28.59 -6.60 -1.96
C LYS A 776 29.13 -7.68 -2.91
N PHE A 777 29.23 -8.92 -2.43
CA PHE A 777 29.74 -10.02 -3.24
C PHE A 777 28.76 -10.40 -4.36
N GLN A 778 27.45 -10.36 -4.10
CA GLN A 778 26.43 -10.63 -5.11
C GLN A 778 26.48 -9.60 -6.24
N ALA A 779 26.66 -8.32 -5.94
CA ALA A 779 26.86 -7.29 -6.97
C ALA A 779 28.11 -7.58 -7.83
N ILE A 780 29.23 -7.89 -7.18
CA ILE A 780 30.48 -8.24 -7.87
C ILE A 780 30.31 -9.49 -8.73
N SER A 781 29.65 -10.55 -8.24
CA SER A 781 29.52 -11.80 -8.99
C SER A 781 28.67 -11.66 -10.26
N HIS A 782 27.76 -10.68 -10.31
CA HIS A 782 26.98 -10.39 -11.51
C HIS A 782 27.70 -9.40 -12.44
N LEU A 783 28.44 -8.44 -11.89
CA LEU A 783 29.22 -7.47 -12.68
C LEU A 783 30.45 -8.11 -13.34
N VAL A 784 31.19 -8.89 -12.56
CA VAL A 784 32.45 -9.55 -12.92
C VAL A 784 32.35 -11.04 -12.57
N PRO A 785 31.53 -11.81 -13.29
CA PRO A 785 31.48 -13.26 -13.12
C PRO A 785 32.84 -13.89 -13.43
N LEU A 786 33.10 -15.03 -12.80
CA LEU A 786 34.33 -15.79 -13.03
C LEU A 786 34.32 -16.39 -14.44
N PRO A 787 35.48 -16.56 -15.09
CA PRO A 787 35.55 -17.03 -16.47
C PRO A 787 34.80 -18.34 -16.75
N ARG A 788 34.78 -19.26 -15.77
CA ARG A 788 34.07 -20.54 -15.84
C ARG A 788 32.55 -20.44 -15.66
N ASP A 789 32.07 -19.33 -15.09
CA ASP A 789 30.66 -19.08 -14.82
C ASP A 789 30.04 -18.20 -15.93
N LEU A 790 30.83 -17.80 -16.94
CA LEU A 790 30.37 -17.11 -18.14
C LEU A 790 29.67 -18.08 -19.11
N ALA A 791 28.66 -17.57 -19.83
CA ALA A 791 28.09 -18.28 -20.97
C ALA A 791 29.16 -18.46 -22.08
N ALA A 792 29.02 -19.53 -22.88
CA ALA A 792 30.02 -19.90 -23.88
C ALA A 792 30.29 -18.80 -24.94
N ASP A 793 29.32 -17.92 -25.16
CA ASP A 793 29.34 -16.79 -26.09
C ASP A 793 29.69 -15.44 -25.41
N ALA A 794 29.82 -15.40 -24.08
CA ALA A 794 30.07 -14.17 -23.35
C ALA A 794 31.55 -13.76 -23.39
N LEU A 795 31.80 -12.47 -23.57
CA LEU A 795 33.16 -11.91 -23.59
C LEU A 795 33.83 -12.00 -22.20
N PRO A 796 35.13 -12.34 -22.14
CA PRO A 796 35.88 -12.38 -20.89
C PRO A 796 36.04 -10.96 -20.30
N THR A 797 36.17 -10.88 -18.97
CA THR A 797 36.43 -9.61 -18.30
C THR A 797 37.89 -9.17 -18.53
N PRO A 798 38.14 -7.93 -18.97
CA PRO A 798 39.49 -7.37 -19.07
C PRO A 798 40.30 -7.47 -17.77
N ALA A 799 41.60 -7.72 -17.88
CA ALA A 799 42.48 -7.93 -16.73
C ALA A 799 42.50 -6.75 -15.74
N PRO A 800 42.50 -5.46 -16.16
CA PRO A 800 42.48 -4.35 -15.21
C PRO A 800 41.20 -4.30 -14.35
N ILE A 801 40.04 -4.65 -14.92
CA ILE A 801 38.76 -4.71 -14.20
C ILE A 801 38.75 -5.88 -13.21
N MET A 802 39.33 -7.03 -13.61
CA MET A 802 39.51 -8.17 -12.71
C MET A 802 40.43 -7.83 -11.53
N ASN A 803 41.54 -7.12 -11.78
CA ASN A 803 42.46 -6.67 -10.73
C ASN A 803 41.77 -5.74 -9.73
N TRP A 804 41.04 -4.73 -10.21
CA TRP A 804 40.22 -3.87 -9.34
C TRP A 804 39.21 -4.68 -8.53
N THR A 805 38.58 -5.69 -9.13
CA THR A 805 37.65 -6.59 -8.43
C THR A 805 38.34 -7.31 -7.28
N CYS A 806 39.53 -7.88 -7.53
CA CYS A 806 40.34 -8.54 -6.51
C CYS A 806 40.75 -7.58 -5.37
N GLU A 807 41.10 -6.33 -5.68
CA GLU A 807 41.39 -5.31 -4.67
C GLU A 807 40.19 -5.02 -3.76
N MET A 808 38.99 -4.89 -4.36
CA MET A 808 37.75 -4.68 -3.61
C MET A 808 37.41 -5.87 -2.72
N LEU A 809 37.52 -7.09 -3.24
CA LEU A 809 37.30 -8.31 -2.46
C LEU A 809 38.30 -8.45 -1.30
N HIS A 810 39.56 -8.09 -1.51
CA HIS A 810 40.54 -8.01 -0.43
C HIS A 810 40.17 -6.98 0.63
N ALA A 811 39.68 -5.80 0.23
CA ALA A 811 39.28 -4.75 1.16
C ALA A 811 38.14 -5.20 2.09
N PHE A 812 37.21 -6.04 1.61
CA PHE A 812 36.09 -6.54 2.42
C PHE A 812 36.52 -7.41 3.60
N VAL A 813 37.65 -8.09 3.48
CA VAL A 813 38.19 -9.02 4.49
C VAL A 813 39.46 -8.49 5.15
N LYS A 814 39.80 -7.21 4.95
CA LYS A 814 40.96 -6.58 5.58
C LYS A 814 40.70 -6.31 7.07
N GLY A 815 41.76 -6.35 7.88
CA GLY A 815 41.68 -6.02 9.31
C GLY A 815 40.88 -7.05 10.11
N GLU A 816 39.85 -6.60 10.83
CA GLU A 816 38.98 -7.48 11.63
C GLU A 816 37.87 -8.18 10.81
N GLY A 817 37.69 -7.83 9.53
CA GLY A 817 36.57 -8.29 8.71
C GLY A 817 35.20 -7.72 9.14
N PRO A 818 34.10 -8.11 8.46
CA PRO A 818 32.74 -7.62 8.77
C PRO A 818 32.32 -8.02 10.18
N ARG A 819 31.79 -7.08 10.99
CA ARG A 819 31.42 -7.34 12.40
C ARG A 819 30.10 -8.10 12.52
N ASP A 820 29.08 -7.64 11.81
CA ASP A 820 27.75 -8.26 11.78
C ASP A 820 27.69 -9.23 10.59
N VAL A 821 27.85 -10.53 10.87
CA VAL A 821 27.88 -11.58 9.85
C VAL A 821 26.75 -12.57 10.03
N THR A 822 26.20 -12.98 8.89
CA THR A 822 25.08 -13.90 8.78
C THR A 822 25.52 -15.20 8.13
N ARG A 823 24.63 -16.20 8.10
CA ARG A 823 24.83 -17.45 7.33
C ARG A 823 25.18 -17.15 5.87
N HIS A 824 24.56 -16.15 5.25
CA HIS A 824 24.76 -15.85 3.83
C HIS A 824 26.15 -15.24 3.56
N ASP A 825 26.66 -14.45 4.49
CA ASP A 825 28.04 -13.93 4.42
C ASP A 825 29.06 -15.07 4.48
N GLY A 826 28.76 -16.14 5.22
CA GLY A 826 29.63 -17.33 5.30
C GLY A 826 29.77 -18.08 3.98
N SER A 827 28.75 -18.06 3.12
CA SER A 827 28.85 -18.60 1.76
C SER A 827 29.68 -17.70 0.86
N SER A 828 29.46 -16.39 1.00
CA SER A 828 30.06 -15.36 0.15
C SER A 828 31.56 -15.29 0.37
N ILE A 829 32.01 -15.24 1.63
CA ILE A 829 33.43 -15.10 1.99
C ILE A 829 34.29 -16.26 1.49
N VAL A 830 33.74 -17.48 1.46
CA VAL A 830 34.44 -18.65 0.91
C VAL A 830 34.44 -18.60 -0.62
N SER A 831 33.32 -18.20 -1.24
CA SER A 831 33.22 -18.15 -2.70
C SER A 831 34.09 -17.04 -3.31
N MET A 832 34.41 -15.99 -2.54
CA MET A 832 35.38 -14.96 -2.91
C MET A 832 36.77 -15.52 -3.21
N SER A 833 37.18 -16.62 -2.57
CA SER A 833 38.51 -17.20 -2.78
C SER A 833 38.77 -17.60 -4.23
N LEU A 834 37.70 -17.88 -4.98
CA LEU A 834 37.75 -18.34 -6.36
C LEU A 834 38.16 -17.26 -7.36
N TYR A 835 38.28 -16.00 -6.92
CA TYR A 835 38.81 -14.87 -7.72
C TYR A 835 40.33 -14.76 -7.65
N PHE A 836 40.98 -15.48 -6.75
CA PHE A 836 42.42 -15.38 -6.51
C PHE A 836 43.16 -16.57 -7.12
N GLY A 837 44.42 -16.35 -7.51
CA GLY A 837 45.27 -17.38 -8.11
C GLY A 837 45.52 -18.58 -7.18
N ASP A 838 45.60 -18.33 -5.86
CA ASP A 838 45.62 -19.37 -4.83
C ASP A 838 44.43 -19.20 -3.87
N PRO A 839 43.32 -19.90 -4.12
CA PRO A 839 42.14 -19.85 -3.26
C PRO A 839 42.38 -20.38 -1.84
N ILE A 840 43.26 -21.36 -1.65
CA ILE A 840 43.53 -21.98 -0.34
C ILE A 840 44.34 -21.03 0.52
N LEU A 841 45.34 -20.36 -0.05
CA LEU A 841 46.12 -19.35 0.64
C LEU A 841 45.23 -18.18 1.09
N PHE A 842 44.35 -17.68 0.20
CA PHE A 842 43.39 -16.63 0.57
C PHE A 842 42.50 -17.04 1.75
N LEU A 843 41.94 -18.26 1.70
CA LEU A 843 41.10 -18.78 2.78
C LEU A 843 41.88 -18.87 4.10
N THR A 844 43.12 -19.37 4.04
CA THR A 844 43.98 -19.55 5.21
C THR A 844 44.39 -18.22 5.84
N GLU A 845 44.84 -17.25 5.06
CA GLU A 845 45.35 -15.98 5.57
C GLU A 845 44.26 -14.97 5.94
N ARG A 846 43.10 -15.01 5.25
CA ARG A 846 42.06 -13.98 5.39
C ARG A 846 40.79 -14.49 6.04
N VAL A 847 40.34 -15.69 5.69
CA VAL A 847 39.04 -16.21 6.16
C VAL A 847 39.16 -16.90 7.51
N VAL A 848 40.21 -17.68 7.76
CA VAL A 848 40.42 -18.36 9.06
C VAL A 848 40.49 -17.37 10.24
N PRO A 849 41.23 -16.24 10.19
CA PRO A 849 41.25 -15.29 11.31
C PRO A 849 39.88 -14.66 11.60
N ILE A 850 39.08 -14.39 10.55
CA ILE A 850 37.71 -13.87 10.72
C ILE A 850 36.82 -14.95 11.35
N PHE A 851 36.93 -16.19 10.87
CA PHE A 851 36.19 -17.34 11.38
C PHE A 851 36.46 -17.61 12.87
N GLU A 852 37.70 -17.41 13.33
CA GLU A 852 38.09 -17.56 14.73
C GLU A 852 37.51 -16.44 15.61
N LYS A 853 37.53 -15.19 15.13
CA LYS A 853 37.04 -14.03 15.89
C LYS A 853 35.51 -13.98 16.00
N ARG A 854 34.76 -14.60 15.07
CA ARG A 854 33.28 -14.50 15.00
C ARG A 854 32.55 -15.59 15.79
N LEU A 855 32.91 -15.77 17.06
CA LEU A 855 32.30 -16.77 17.96
C LEU A 855 30.80 -16.54 18.22
N ALA A 856 30.37 -15.28 18.21
CA ALA A 856 28.98 -14.87 18.43
C ALA A 856 28.06 -15.13 17.21
N ALA A 857 28.61 -15.52 16.07
CA ALA A 857 27.86 -15.77 14.83
C ALA A 857 28.01 -17.24 14.39
N PRO A 858 27.40 -18.21 15.09
CA PRO A 858 27.55 -19.63 14.79
C PRO A 858 27.08 -19.96 13.36
N ALA A 859 25.98 -19.38 12.89
CA ALA A 859 25.43 -19.68 11.56
C ALA A 859 26.38 -19.31 10.42
N PHE A 860 27.11 -18.19 10.56
CA PHE A 860 28.20 -17.81 9.67
C PHE A 860 29.28 -18.91 9.64
N ARG A 861 29.77 -19.35 10.81
CA ARG A 861 30.85 -20.36 10.92
C ARG A 861 30.45 -21.70 10.31
N PHE A 862 29.26 -22.21 10.64
CA PHE A 862 28.76 -23.45 10.03
C PHE A 862 28.66 -23.34 8.52
N ARG A 863 28.19 -22.20 7.99
CA ARG A 863 28.06 -22.02 6.54
C ARG A 863 29.40 -21.88 5.83
N VAL A 864 30.41 -21.26 6.45
CA VAL A 864 31.80 -21.23 5.94
C VAL A 864 32.32 -22.66 5.74
N LEU A 865 32.21 -23.52 6.75
CA LEU A 865 32.63 -24.93 6.65
C LEU A 865 31.84 -25.68 5.59
N SER A 866 30.53 -25.49 5.57
CA SER A 866 29.63 -26.15 4.62
C SER A 866 30.00 -25.78 3.17
N GLN A 867 30.27 -24.50 2.90
CA GLN A 867 30.67 -24.01 1.58
C GLN A 867 32.08 -24.47 1.19
N LEU A 868 33.04 -24.44 2.13
CA LEU A 868 34.40 -24.92 1.89
C LEU A 868 34.41 -26.39 1.46
N MET A 869 33.66 -27.23 2.17
CA MET A 869 33.51 -28.64 1.81
C MET A 869 32.88 -28.80 0.44
N ASN A 870 31.79 -28.07 0.15
CA ASN A 870 31.08 -28.14 -1.13
C ASN A 870 32.00 -27.79 -2.32
N LEU A 871 32.75 -26.69 -2.23
CA LEU A 871 33.68 -26.29 -3.28
C LEU A 871 34.84 -27.29 -3.46
N SER A 872 35.31 -27.91 -2.38
CA SER A 872 36.36 -28.93 -2.41
C SER A 872 35.87 -30.25 -3.03
N THR A 873 34.64 -30.68 -2.71
CA THR A 873 34.05 -31.91 -3.26
C THR A 873 33.65 -31.78 -4.72
N ASN A 874 33.25 -30.58 -5.14
CA ASN A 874 32.85 -30.29 -6.52
C ASN A 874 34.04 -29.92 -7.43
N GLY A 875 35.27 -30.07 -6.96
CA GLY A 875 36.49 -29.80 -7.74
C GLY A 875 36.73 -28.32 -8.06
N LYS A 876 36.03 -27.39 -7.41
CA LYS A 876 36.26 -25.94 -7.54
C LYS A 876 37.44 -25.45 -6.70
N LEU A 877 37.80 -26.19 -5.67
CA LEU A 877 39.02 -26.02 -4.88
C LEU A 877 39.88 -27.29 -4.94
N PRO A 878 41.21 -27.18 -4.75
CA PRO A 878 42.08 -28.34 -4.57
C PRO A 878 41.54 -29.23 -3.45
N ARG A 879 41.27 -30.50 -3.77
CA ARG A 879 40.46 -31.38 -2.91
C ARG A 879 41.17 -31.73 -1.61
N GLU A 880 42.46 -32.06 -1.67
CA GLU A 880 43.22 -32.51 -0.49
C GLU A 880 43.45 -31.37 0.48
N GLU A 881 43.90 -30.22 -0.03
CA GLU A 881 44.16 -29.00 0.72
C GLU A 881 42.86 -28.42 1.28
N GLY A 882 41.77 -28.45 0.51
CA GLY A 882 40.45 -28.00 0.95
C GLY A 882 39.87 -28.87 2.07
N ILE A 883 40.01 -30.21 1.99
CA ILE A 883 39.61 -31.12 3.06
C ILE A 883 40.51 -30.94 4.30
N SER A 884 41.82 -30.73 4.11
CA SER A 884 42.75 -30.45 5.20
C SER A 884 42.38 -29.17 5.94
N LEU A 885 42.12 -28.08 5.21
CA LEU A 885 41.66 -26.82 5.78
C LEU A 885 40.30 -26.97 6.49
N TYR A 886 39.36 -27.73 5.92
CA TYR A 886 38.09 -28.04 6.57
C TYR A 886 38.29 -28.73 7.92
N ARG A 887 39.18 -29.74 8.01
CA ARG A 887 39.47 -30.42 9.27
C ARG A 887 39.99 -29.45 10.33
N THR A 888 40.94 -28.59 9.96
CA THR A 888 41.49 -27.55 10.85
C THR A 888 40.39 -26.61 11.35
N MET A 889 39.59 -26.06 10.46
CA MET A 889 38.51 -25.11 10.83
C MET A 889 37.37 -25.79 11.59
N ALA A 890 37.03 -27.05 11.28
CA ALA A 890 36.03 -27.82 12.01
C ALA A 890 36.47 -28.10 13.45
N ARG A 891 37.75 -28.43 13.66
CA ARG A 891 38.34 -28.56 14.99
C ARG A 891 38.23 -27.26 15.77
N LEU A 892 38.60 -26.13 15.16
CA LEU A 892 38.45 -24.81 15.76
C LEU A 892 36.99 -24.51 16.15
N LEU A 893 36.02 -24.87 15.30
CA LEU A 893 34.59 -24.72 15.62
C LEU A 893 34.19 -25.57 16.82
N ILE A 894 34.50 -26.87 16.81
CA ILE A 894 34.11 -27.80 17.88
C ILE A 894 34.72 -27.36 19.23
N THR A 895 35.98 -26.93 19.23
CA THR A 895 36.67 -26.52 20.45
C THR A 895 36.11 -25.21 21.01
N SER A 896 35.93 -24.19 20.15
CA SER A 896 35.60 -22.82 20.60
C SER A 896 34.10 -22.49 20.66
N GLN A 897 33.25 -23.20 19.91
CA GLN A 897 31.81 -22.91 19.90
C GLN A 897 31.14 -23.35 21.21
N ASN A 898 30.35 -22.45 21.80
CA ASN A 898 29.41 -22.83 22.84
C ASN A 898 28.08 -23.25 22.20
N PHE A 899 27.72 -24.53 22.30
CA PHE A 899 26.50 -25.07 21.69
C PHE A 899 25.23 -24.70 22.47
N THR A 900 25.36 -24.20 23.70
CA THR A 900 24.22 -23.68 24.48
C THR A 900 23.71 -22.34 23.96
N LEU A 901 24.47 -21.65 23.11
CA LEU A 901 24.10 -20.36 22.52
C LEU A 901 23.46 -20.49 21.14
N LEU A 902 23.30 -21.71 20.61
CA LEU A 902 22.63 -21.90 19.33
C LEU A 902 21.13 -21.62 19.49
N ARG A 903 20.55 -20.92 18.52
CA ARG A 903 19.13 -20.52 18.51
C ARG A 903 18.48 -20.93 17.19
N ASP A 904 17.33 -21.58 17.27
CA ASP A 904 16.45 -21.87 16.14
C ASP A 904 15.78 -20.61 15.59
N GLU A 905 15.42 -20.62 14.31
CA GLU A 905 14.80 -19.50 13.58
C GLU A 905 13.51 -19.03 14.26
N LYS A 906 12.64 -19.97 14.67
CA LYS A 906 11.39 -19.62 15.36
C LYS A 906 11.64 -19.04 16.76
N SER A 907 12.69 -19.48 17.44
CA SER A 907 13.09 -18.91 18.73
C SER A 907 13.55 -17.46 18.59
N VAL A 908 14.29 -17.15 17.52
CA VAL A 908 14.71 -15.77 17.19
C VAL A 908 13.51 -14.90 16.83
N GLU A 909 12.56 -15.42 16.05
CA GLU A 909 11.32 -14.70 15.70
C GLU A 909 10.41 -14.41 16.91
N GLU A 910 10.21 -15.39 17.81
CA GLU A 910 9.38 -15.21 19.00
C GLU A 910 10.02 -14.22 20.00
N GLU A 911 11.34 -14.23 20.13
CA GLU A 911 12.08 -13.24 20.92
C GLU A 911 11.95 -11.84 20.33
N ALA A 912 12.00 -11.72 19.00
CA ALA A 912 11.76 -10.46 18.30
C ALA A 912 10.32 -9.95 18.49
N LYS A 913 9.32 -10.85 18.52
CA LYS A 913 7.92 -10.48 18.80
C LYS A 913 7.71 -9.99 20.23
N ARG A 914 8.40 -10.58 21.22
CA ARG A 914 8.29 -10.18 22.64
C ARG A 914 8.91 -8.82 22.93
N THR A 915 9.91 -8.40 22.17
CA THR A 915 10.55 -7.08 22.31
C THR A 915 9.74 -5.93 21.67
N ARG A 916 8.69 -6.23 20.89
CA ARG A 916 7.83 -5.24 20.20
C ARG A 916 6.81 -4.51 21.08
N VAL A 917 6.78 -4.73 22.40
CA VAL A 917 5.72 -4.18 23.27
C VAL A 917 6.05 -2.79 23.87
N SER A 918 7.16 -2.16 23.48
CA SER A 918 7.41 -0.74 23.81
C SER A 918 6.96 0.16 22.66
N TRP A 919 5.84 0.85 22.84
CA TRP A 919 5.16 1.69 21.84
C TRP A 919 5.89 3.01 21.48
N VAL A 920 7.15 3.18 21.90
CA VAL A 920 7.88 4.46 21.77
C VAL A 920 8.89 4.48 20.61
N THR A 921 9.16 3.37 19.92
CA THR A 921 10.19 3.37 18.85
C THR A 921 9.77 2.53 17.64
N ILE A 922 8.92 3.11 16.77
CA ILE A 922 8.51 2.48 15.50
C ILE A 922 9.36 2.92 14.30
N GLN A 923 10.21 3.95 14.38
CA GLN A 923 10.85 4.49 13.16
C GLN A 923 12.28 4.04 12.83
N THR A 924 12.97 3.25 13.67
CA THR A 924 14.26 2.64 13.29
C THR A 924 14.52 1.37 14.11
N GLN A 925 13.88 0.26 13.74
CA GLN A 925 14.30 -1.05 14.25
C GLN A 925 14.81 -1.92 13.10
N PRO A 926 16.08 -2.37 13.14
CA PRO A 926 16.58 -3.30 12.13
C PRO A 926 15.74 -4.59 12.22
N LYS A 927 15.18 -5.04 11.09
CA LYS A 927 14.70 -6.43 10.94
C LYS A 927 15.84 -7.33 11.45
N ARG A 928 15.72 -7.88 12.67
CA ARG A 928 16.75 -8.80 13.21
C ARG A 928 16.77 -10.03 12.29
N ASP A 929 17.91 -10.22 11.63
CA ASP A 929 18.10 -11.17 10.55
C ASP A 929 18.07 -12.61 11.09
N THR A 930 17.12 -13.42 10.62
CA THR A 930 17.08 -14.87 10.88
C THR A 930 18.33 -15.57 10.34
N GLY A 931 19.14 -14.89 9.53
CA GLY A 931 20.47 -15.31 9.09
C GLY A 931 21.47 -15.61 10.21
N THR A 932 21.17 -15.29 11.47
CA THR A 932 21.99 -15.69 12.65
C THR A 932 21.55 -17.02 13.28
N ALA A 933 20.36 -17.54 12.92
CA ALA A 933 19.80 -18.77 13.46
C ALA A 933 20.43 -20.05 12.88
N ILE A 934 20.34 -21.14 13.64
CA ILE A 934 20.78 -22.49 13.24
C ILE A 934 19.58 -23.41 13.13
N SER A 935 19.49 -24.17 12.03
CA SER A 935 18.50 -25.22 11.86
C SER A 935 19.10 -26.62 12.10
N CYS A 936 18.23 -27.59 12.38
CA CYS A 936 18.61 -29.01 12.48
C CYS A 936 19.33 -29.49 11.21
N GLU A 937 18.91 -29.04 10.02
CA GLU A 937 19.54 -29.43 8.76
C GLU A 937 20.98 -28.94 8.63
N ILE A 938 21.32 -27.77 9.19
CA ILE A 938 22.71 -27.27 9.22
C ILE A 938 23.58 -28.16 10.11
N LEU A 939 23.09 -28.56 11.29
CA LEU A 939 23.83 -29.48 12.18
C LEU A 939 23.99 -30.86 11.56
N LYS A 940 22.95 -31.37 10.89
CA LYS A 940 22.97 -32.63 10.17
C LYS A 940 23.99 -32.63 9.02
N ASP A 941 23.99 -31.59 8.18
CA ASP A 941 24.98 -31.41 7.11
C ASP A 941 26.40 -31.38 7.67
N PHE A 942 26.62 -30.61 8.74
CA PHE A 942 27.91 -30.54 9.40
C PHE A 942 28.36 -31.92 9.92
N PHE A 943 27.50 -32.63 10.64
CA PHE A 943 27.84 -33.94 11.19
C PHE A 943 28.10 -34.99 10.10
N SER A 944 27.28 -35.00 9.04
CA SER A 944 27.50 -35.87 7.87
C SER A 944 28.88 -35.63 7.25
N LYS A 945 29.29 -34.36 7.11
CA LYS A 945 30.62 -33.98 6.61
C LYS A 945 31.72 -34.41 7.58
N LEU A 946 31.52 -34.28 8.90
CA LEU A 946 32.46 -34.79 9.91
C LEU A 946 32.66 -36.31 9.79
N CYS A 947 31.59 -37.09 9.58
CA CYS A 947 31.69 -38.53 9.38
C CYS A 947 32.60 -38.89 8.20
N LYS A 948 32.50 -38.13 7.10
CA LYS A 948 33.30 -38.34 5.89
C LYS A 948 34.77 -37.95 6.02
N VAL A 949 35.09 -36.93 6.82
CA VAL A 949 36.47 -36.43 6.94
C VAL A 949 37.24 -36.97 8.15
N SER A 950 36.56 -37.49 9.16
CA SER A 950 37.20 -37.99 10.39
C SER A 950 38.07 -39.20 10.07
N THR A 951 39.25 -39.26 10.69
CA THR A 951 40.16 -40.41 10.63
C THR A 951 40.37 -40.99 12.03
N GLU A 952 41.04 -42.14 12.15
CA GLU A 952 41.36 -42.71 13.46
C GLU A 952 42.25 -41.79 14.31
N LEU A 953 43.16 -41.06 13.67
CA LEU A 953 44.07 -40.12 14.32
C LEU A 953 43.43 -38.74 14.58
N ASP A 954 42.37 -38.39 13.86
CA ASP A 954 41.67 -37.10 13.98
C ASP A 954 40.14 -37.30 13.94
N ASP A 955 39.63 -37.87 15.04
CA ASP A 955 38.23 -38.26 15.16
C ASP A 955 37.31 -37.08 15.53
N LEU A 956 37.11 -36.17 14.58
CA LEU A 956 36.32 -34.95 14.75
C LEU A 956 34.84 -35.24 15.07
N LYS A 957 34.26 -36.30 14.49
CA LYS A 957 32.88 -36.73 14.81
C LYS A 957 32.74 -37.07 16.30
N ASN A 958 33.68 -37.80 16.88
CA ASN A 958 33.64 -38.14 18.32
C ASN A 958 33.93 -36.92 19.21
N GLN A 959 34.81 -36.02 18.80
CA GLN A 959 35.05 -34.75 19.50
C GLN A 959 33.77 -33.90 19.56
N PHE A 960 33.03 -33.79 18.46
CA PHE A 960 31.75 -33.09 18.40
C PHE A 960 30.71 -33.71 19.35
N LEU A 961 30.46 -35.03 19.24
CA LEU A 961 29.50 -35.74 20.09
C LEU A 961 29.84 -35.57 21.58
N THR A 962 31.12 -35.69 21.93
CA THR A 962 31.60 -35.52 23.31
C THR A 962 31.38 -34.09 23.81
N LYS A 963 31.68 -33.08 22.99
CA LYS A 963 31.49 -31.67 23.35
C LYS A 963 30.03 -31.36 23.65
N VAL A 964 29.11 -31.80 22.80
CA VAL A 964 27.67 -31.59 23.04
C VAL A 964 27.19 -32.37 24.26
N THR A 965 27.67 -33.61 24.45
CA THR A 965 27.36 -34.43 25.64
C THR A 965 27.69 -33.68 26.93
N LEU A 966 28.84 -33.00 26.99
CA LEU A 966 29.26 -32.20 28.17
C LEU A 966 28.41 -30.95 28.40
N GLN A 967 27.72 -30.45 27.37
CA GLN A 967 26.90 -29.24 27.42
C GLN A 967 25.39 -29.54 27.48
N ALA A 968 24.98 -30.80 27.33
CA ALA A 968 23.58 -31.21 27.16
C ALA A 968 22.66 -30.68 28.27
N SER A 969 23.09 -30.74 29.54
CA SER A 969 22.30 -30.28 30.69
C SER A 969 22.13 -28.76 30.77
N LYS A 970 22.89 -27.99 29.98
CA LYS A 970 22.84 -26.52 29.91
C LYS A 970 22.16 -26.01 28.64
N LEU A 971 21.64 -26.90 27.80
CA LEU A 971 20.93 -26.52 26.58
C LEU A 971 19.59 -25.86 26.95
N PRO A 972 19.21 -24.74 26.30
CA PRO A 972 17.93 -24.09 26.57
C PRO A 972 16.75 -24.98 26.20
N GLU A 973 15.67 -24.91 26.99
CA GLU A 973 14.46 -25.73 26.82
C GLU A 973 13.89 -25.68 25.39
N MET A 974 13.72 -24.48 24.84
CA MET A 974 13.17 -24.29 23.49
C MET A 974 14.05 -24.94 22.41
N GLU A 975 15.37 -24.89 22.59
CA GLU A 975 16.34 -25.41 21.62
C GLU A 975 16.46 -26.94 21.72
N LEU A 976 16.26 -27.51 22.91
CA LEU A 976 16.12 -28.96 23.08
C LEU A 976 14.97 -29.50 22.24
N TYR A 977 13.83 -28.81 22.23
CA TYR A 977 12.66 -29.17 21.42
C TYR A 977 12.83 -28.94 19.92
N ARG A 978 13.31 -27.76 19.52
CA ARG A 978 13.27 -27.31 18.13
C ARG A 978 14.51 -27.67 17.32
N LEU A 979 15.67 -27.81 17.98
CA LEU A 979 16.94 -28.06 17.31
C LEU A 979 17.48 -29.47 17.61
N TRP A 980 17.65 -29.81 18.89
CA TRP A 980 18.40 -31.01 19.28
C TRP A 980 17.59 -32.30 19.17
N LEU A 981 16.31 -32.32 19.55
CA LEU A 981 15.47 -33.51 19.40
C LEU A 981 15.27 -33.92 17.92
N PRO A 982 14.99 -33.00 16.97
CA PRO A 982 15.04 -33.31 15.54
C PRO A 982 16.42 -33.78 15.08
N PHE A 983 17.51 -33.19 15.61
CA PHE A 983 18.86 -33.59 15.26
C PHE A 983 19.17 -35.04 15.68
N LEU A 984 18.77 -35.46 16.89
CA LEU A 984 18.87 -36.85 17.35
C LEU A 984 18.18 -37.84 16.41
N ARG A 985 17.01 -37.48 15.89
CA ARG A 985 16.31 -38.31 14.90
C ARG A 985 17.08 -38.37 13.58
N SER A 986 17.58 -37.22 13.13
CA SER A 986 18.27 -37.09 11.84
C SER A 986 19.64 -37.77 11.77
N VAL A 987 20.30 -37.98 12.93
CA VAL A 987 21.66 -38.54 12.99
C VAL A 987 21.68 -40.07 12.94
N ILE A 988 20.60 -40.77 13.32
CA ILE A 988 20.52 -42.24 13.27
C ILE A 988 20.74 -42.78 11.86
N PRO A 989 20.06 -42.26 10.80
CA PRO A 989 20.37 -42.64 9.43
C PRO A 989 21.83 -42.39 9.04
N LEU A 990 22.43 -41.30 9.51
CA LEU A 990 23.84 -40.98 9.22
C LEU A 990 24.80 -41.99 9.86
N PHE A 991 24.48 -42.53 11.03
CA PHE A 991 25.27 -43.60 11.63
C PHE A 991 25.24 -44.86 10.76
N HIS A 992 24.06 -45.26 10.29
CA HIS A 992 23.91 -46.41 9.39
C HIS A 992 24.65 -46.19 8.06
N GLU A 993 24.47 -45.03 7.42
CA GLU A 993 25.14 -44.66 6.15
C GLU A 993 26.66 -44.70 6.25
N ASN A 994 27.21 -44.35 7.42
CA ASN A 994 28.66 -44.32 7.66
C ASN A 994 29.17 -45.56 8.41
N SER A 995 28.36 -46.63 8.50
CA SER A 995 28.72 -47.88 9.19
C SER A 995 29.18 -47.71 10.64
N ILE A 996 28.60 -46.75 11.37
CA ILE A 996 28.86 -46.49 12.78
C ILE A 996 27.85 -47.30 13.62
N PRO A 997 28.28 -48.30 14.41
CA PRO A 997 27.35 -49.07 15.24
C PRO A 997 26.64 -48.19 16.28
N LEU A 998 25.32 -48.36 16.43
CA LEU A 998 24.55 -47.63 17.47
C LEU A 998 25.03 -47.95 18.90
N SER A 999 25.72 -49.08 19.09
CA SER A 999 26.36 -49.48 20.35
C SER A 999 27.69 -48.77 20.62
N THR A 1000 28.16 -47.88 19.74
CA THR A 1000 29.37 -47.09 19.98
C THR A 1000 29.17 -46.19 21.20
N GLN A 1001 30.12 -46.26 22.15
CA GLN A 1001 29.99 -45.61 23.46
C GLN A 1001 29.75 -44.09 23.37
N SER A 1002 30.37 -43.39 22.41
CA SER A 1002 30.16 -41.95 22.21
C SER A 1002 28.74 -41.63 21.73
N CYS A 1003 28.15 -42.49 20.88
CA CYS A 1003 26.76 -42.36 20.42
C CYS A 1003 25.79 -42.57 21.57
N GLN A 1004 25.99 -43.63 22.37
CA GLN A 1004 25.15 -43.91 23.53
C GLN A 1004 25.21 -42.79 24.58
N LYS A 1005 26.41 -42.33 24.94
CA LYS A 1005 26.59 -41.20 25.88
C LYS A 1005 25.92 -39.93 25.39
N PHE A 1006 26.05 -39.61 24.10
CA PHE A 1006 25.40 -38.45 23.49
C PHE A 1006 23.87 -38.54 23.54
N PHE A 1007 23.29 -39.65 23.12
CA PHE A 1007 21.84 -39.86 23.16
C PHE A 1007 21.31 -39.84 24.59
N SER A 1008 21.92 -40.57 25.53
CA SER A 1008 21.52 -40.55 26.93
C SER A 1008 21.58 -39.15 27.54
N ALA A 1009 22.64 -38.38 27.28
CA ALA A 1009 22.79 -37.04 27.84
C ALA A 1009 21.75 -36.05 27.31
N VAL A 1010 21.51 -36.02 26.00
CA VAL A 1010 20.53 -35.10 25.39
C VAL A 1010 19.10 -35.52 25.73
N VAL A 1011 18.77 -36.82 25.67
CA VAL A 1011 17.43 -37.30 26.05
C VAL A 1011 17.16 -37.05 27.53
N LYS A 1012 18.14 -37.27 28.41
CA LYS A 1012 18.02 -36.90 29.82
C LYS A 1012 17.77 -35.40 29.99
N ALA A 1013 18.50 -34.55 29.27
CA ALA A 1013 18.27 -33.10 29.32
C ALA A 1013 16.86 -32.72 28.83
N VAL A 1014 16.35 -33.35 27.75
CA VAL A 1014 14.97 -33.14 27.28
C VAL A 1014 13.95 -33.51 28.37
N LEU A 1015 14.13 -34.63 29.06
CA LEU A 1015 13.21 -35.05 30.13
C LEU A 1015 13.33 -34.15 31.37
N ASP A 1016 14.54 -33.84 31.81
CA ASP A 1016 14.77 -33.10 33.05
C ASP A 1016 14.41 -31.62 32.91
N VAL A 1017 14.79 -30.98 31.80
CA VAL A 1017 14.59 -29.53 31.57
C VAL A 1017 13.19 -29.25 31.04
N CYS A 1018 12.71 -30.07 30.11
CA CYS A 1018 11.48 -29.73 29.40
C CYS A 1018 10.21 -30.32 30.02
N LEU A 1019 10.29 -31.51 30.63
CA LEU A 1019 9.13 -32.11 31.32
C LEU A 1019 9.14 -31.80 32.83
N GLY A 1020 10.27 -31.93 33.50
CA GLY A 1020 10.38 -31.73 34.94
C GLY A 1020 9.55 -32.72 35.79
N PRO A 1021 9.58 -32.61 37.13
CA PRO A 1021 8.86 -33.52 38.01
C PRO A 1021 7.33 -33.31 37.92
N GLN A 1022 6.57 -34.38 38.07
CA GLN A 1022 5.10 -34.32 38.05
C GLN A 1022 4.56 -33.51 39.26
N PRO A 1023 3.66 -32.52 39.05
CA PRO A 1023 3.09 -31.73 40.14
C PRO A 1023 2.22 -32.55 41.13
N ALA A 1024 2.43 -32.34 42.43
CA ALA A 1024 1.73 -33.04 43.53
C ALA A 1024 0.21 -32.75 43.57
N ARG A 1025 -0.59 -33.64 44.17
CA ARG A 1025 -2.06 -33.46 44.30
C ARG A 1025 -2.38 -32.33 45.30
N PRO A 1026 -3.28 -31.38 44.98
CA PRO A 1026 -3.50 -30.20 45.81
C PRO A 1026 -4.31 -30.48 47.08
N THR A 1027 -3.98 -29.76 48.17
CA THR A 1027 -4.60 -29.89 49.50
C THR A 1027 -5.60 -28.76 49.88
N ASN A 1028 -5.69 -27.60 49.18
CA ASN A 1028 -6.71 -26.56 49.45
C ASN A 1028 -7.04 -25.60 48.26
N TRP A 1029 -7.95 -24.64 48.46
CA TRP A 1029 -8.51 -23.69 47.46
C TRP A 1029 -8.05 -22.22 47.65
N SER A 1030 -6.92 -21.98 48.29
CA SER A 1030 -6.38 -20.61 48.47
C SER A 1030 -5.81 -20.07 47.15
N LEU A 1031 -6.09 -18.79 46.83
CA LEU A 1031 -5.61 -18.07 45.64
C LEU A 1031 -4.90 -16.77 46.05
N SER A 1032 -4.05 -16.24 45.17
CA SER A 1032 -3.33 -14.97 45.37
C SER A 1032 -4.26 -13.77 45.58
N SER A 1033 -3.82 -12.80 46.39
CA SER A 1033 -4.53 -11.53 46.67
C SER A 1033 -4.41 -10.50 45.53
N VAL A 1034 -5.40 -9.61 45.39
CA VAL A 1034 -5.29 -8.40 44.56
C VAL A 1034 -4.41 -7.32 45.23
N PRO A 1035 -3.64 -6.53 44.47
CA PRO A 1035 -2.62 -5.59 44.99
C PRO A 1035 -3.19 -4.23 45.46
N CYS A 1036 -4.44 -4.19 45.92
CA CYS A 1036 -5.12 -2.97 46.34
C CYS A 1036 -5.45 -3.00 47.83
N ASN A 1037 -5.17 -1.89 48.54
CA ASN A 1037 -5.31 -1.78 50.00
C ASN A 1037 -6.61 -1.12 50.47
N CYS A 1038 -7.64 -1.04 49.63
CA CYS A 1038 -8.94 -0.51 50.04
C CYS A 1038 -9.75 -1.56 50.82
N GLY A 1039 -10.65 -1.13 51.70
CA GLY A 1039 -11.42 -2.04 52.57
C GLY A 1039 -12.32 -3.03 51.83
N ASP A 1040 -12.72 -2.74 50.59
CA ASP A 1040 -13.47 -3.69 49.76
C ASP A 1040 -12.56 -4.77 49.14
N CYS A 1041 -11.36 -4.40 48.69
CA CYS A 1041 -10.35 -5.34 48.19
C CYS A 1041 -9.82 -6.25 49.30
N GLU A 1042 -9.70 -5.74 50.53
CA GLU A 1042 -9.31 -6.55 51.69
C GLU A 1042 -10.31 -7.67 51.98
N ARG A 1043 -11.62 -7.36 51.91
CA ARG A 1043 -12.69 -8.36 52.07
C ARG A 1043 -12.66 -9.42 50.97
N VAL A 1044 -12.35 -9.03 49.74
CA VAL A 1044 -12.20 -9.96 48.62
C VAL A 1044 -10.93 -10.81 48.78
N ASN A 1045 -9.81 -10.23 49.24
CA ASN A 1045 -8.57 -10.94 49.52
C ASN A 1045 -8.72 -11.99 50.62
N ASN A 1046 -9.48 -11.68 51.68
CA ASN A 1046 -9.79 -12.65 52.73
C ASN A 1046 -10.56 -13.86 52.18
N PHE A 1047 -11.49 -13.64 51.24
CA PHE A 1047 -12.16 -14.74 50.52
C PHE A 1047 -11.20 -15.50 49.59
N LEU A 1048 -10.37 -14.80 48.83
CA LEU A 1048 -9.42 -15.42 47.89
C LEU A 1048 -8.41 -16.31 48.62
N ASN A 1049 -7.94 -15.90 49.79
CA ASN A 1049 -7.03 -16.68 50.63
C ASN A 1049 -7.71 -17.85 51.37
N HIS A 1050 -9.04 -17.89 51.43
CA HIS A 1050 -9.76 -18.91 52.22
C HIS A 1050 -9.59 -20.33 51.63
N PRO A 1051 -9.17 -21.33 52.43
CA PRO A 1051 -8.73 -22.64 51.93
C PRO A 1051 -9.86 -23.55 51.44
N THR A 1052 -11.12 -23.27 51.80
CA THR A 1052 -12.27 -24.12 51.46
C THR A 1052 -13.43 -23.37 50.81
N GLN A 1053 -13.40 -22.03 50.79
CA GLN A 1053 -14.53 -21.25 50.31
C GLN A 1053 -14.38 -21.01 48.81
N MET A 1054 -15.33 -21.54 48.04
CA MET A 1054 -15.28 -21.52 46.58
C MET A 1054 -15.99 -20.32 45.96
N THR A 1055 -17.01 -19.77 46.63
CA THR A 1055 -17.77 -18.60 46.15
C THR A 1055 -17.92 -17.56 47.25
N GLY A 1056 -17.59 -16.31 46.92
CA GLY A 1056 -17.75 -15.13 47.76
C GLY A 1056 -18.84 -14.23 47.17
N ARG A 1057 -19.70 -13.68 48.03
CA ARG A 1057 -20.80 -12.79 47.64
C ARG A 1057 -20.66 -11.46 48.36
N PHE A 1058 -20.66 -10.37 47.60
CA PHE A 1058 -20.36 -9.04 48.11
C PHE A 1058 -21.41 -8.02 47.60
N PRO A 1059 -22.46 -7.72 48.38
CA PRO A 1059 -23.44 -6.68 48.05
C PRO A 1059 -22.83 -5.28 48.15
N MET A 1060 -22.78 -4.54 47.05
CA MET A 1060 -22.21 -3.18 47.02
C MET A 1060 -22.71 -2.40 45.78
N ASN A 1061 -22.55 -1.08 45.71
CA ASN A 1061 -23.05 -0.25 44.60
C ASN A 1061 -22.22 -0.38 43.29
N LYS A 1062 -22.69 0.23 42.19
CA LYS A 1062 -22.09 0.07 40.84
C LYS A 1062 -20.60 0.45 40.80
N SER A 1063 -20.24 1.60 41.35
CA SER A 1063 -18.85 2.10 41.36
C SER A 1063 -17.91 1.16 42.12
N ARG A 1064 -18.32 0.69 43.31
CA ARG A 1064 -17.52 -0.24 44.13
C ARG A 1064 -17.37 -1.62 43.48
N ARG A 1065 -18.41 -2.16 42.83
CA ARG A 1065 -18.30 -3.42 42.07
C ARG A 1065 -17.34 -3.28 40.88
N GLN A 1066 -17.44 -2.18 40.14
CA GLN A 1066 -16.60 -1.93 38.97
C GLN A 1066 -15.11 -1.83 39.35
N HIS A 1067 -14.80 -1.23 40.50
CA HIS A 1067 -13.46 -1.24 41.06
C HIS A 1067 -12.93 -2.66 41.32
N ILE A 1068 -13.71 -3.53 41.97
CA ILE A 1068 -13.28 -4.92 42.25
C ILE A 1068 -13.12 -5.72 40.96
N HIS A 1069 -14.01 -5.58 39.98
CA HIS A 1069 -13.85 -6.19 38.66
C HIS A 1069 -12.49 -5.83 38.03
N GLN A 1070 -12.15 -4.53 38.00
CA GLN A 1070 -10.88 -4.05 37.45
C GLN A 1070 -9.66 -4.58 38.22
N GLN A 1071 -9.71 -4.66 39.55
CA GLN A 1071 -8.57 -5.15 40.35
C GLN A 1071 -8.34 -6.65 40.17
N VAL A 1072 -9.41 -7.44 40.07
CA VAL A 1072 -9.33 -8.88 39.82
C VAL A 1072 -8.81 -9.18 38.42
N ASP A 1073 -9.29 -8.44 37.40
CA ASP A 1073 -8.82 -8.58 36.02
C ASP A 1073 -7.35 -8.15 35.88
N ARG A 1074 -6.98 -7.02 36.49
CA ARG A 1074 -5.59 -6.51 36.49
C ARG A 1074 -4.61 -7.46 37.17
N ALA A 1075 -5.05 -8.18 38.20
CA ALA A 1075 -4.22 -9.15 38.91
C ALA A 1075 -4.18 -10.54 38.25
N GLY A 1076 -4.97 -10.79 37.20
CA GLY A 1076 -4.98 -12.05 36.47
C GLY A 1076 -5.41 -13.27 37.31
N ILE A 1077 -6.28 -13.08 38.29
CA ILE A 1077 -6.63 -14.14 39.26
C ILE A 1077 -7.63 -15.12 38.64
N ALA A 1078 -7.37 -16.43 38.77
CA ALA A 1078 -8.17 -17.52 38.21
C ALA A 1078 -9.56 -17.70 38.89
N CYS A 1079 -10.44 -16.71 38.75
CA CYS A 1079 -11.80 -16.72 39.27
C CYS A 1079 -12.82 -16.20 38.24
N LYS A 1080 -14.09 -16.58 38.41
CA LYS A 1080 -15.25 -16.02 37.71
C LYS A 1080 -15.76 -14.89 38.56
N HIS A 1081 -16.06 -13.74 37.99
CA HIS A 1081 -16.71 -12.64 38.71
C HIS A 1081 -17.89 -12.12 37.89
N GLU A 1082 -19.06 -12.01 38.53
CA GLU A 1082 -20.29 -11.58 37.87
C GLU A 1082 -21.19 -10.80 38.83
N THR A 1083 -21.91 -9.81 38.31
CA THR A 1083 -22.89 -9.05 39.11
C THR A 1083 -24.27 -9.70 38.99
N GLN A 1084 -24.78 -10.24 40.10
CA GLN A 1084 -26.18 -10.66 40.21
C GLN A 1084 -27.09 -9.45 40.41
N ARG A 1085 -28.01 -9.25 39.46
CA ARG A 1085 -28.91 -8.08 39.40
C ARG A 1085 -30.31 -8.36 39.97
N ASN A 1086 -30.37 -9.11 41.06
CA ASN A 1086 -31.60 -9.52 41.73
C ASN A 1086 -31.71 -8.99 43.18
N THR A 1087 -30.77 -8.14 43.63
CA THR A 1087 -30.74 -7.55 44.97
C THR A 1087 -30.46 -6.05 44.88
N ASN A 1088 -30.91 -5.24 45.85
CA ASN A 1088 -30.52 -3.83 45.93
C ASN A 1088 -29.83 -3.55 47.28
N PRO A 1089 -28.51 -3.21 47.30
CA PRO A 1089 -27.62 -3.08 46.15
C PRO A 1089 -27.31 -4.44 45.47
N ASN A 1090 -27.07 -4.43 44.14
CA ASN A 1090 -26.73 -5.64 43.37
C ASN A 1090 -25.47 -6.31 43.94
N THR A 1091 -25.43 -7.64 43.91
CA THR A 1091 -24.37 -8.44 44.56
C THR A 1091 -23.29 -8.84 43.56
N LEU A 1092 -22.02 -8.55 43.87
CA LEU A 1092 -20.88 -9.10 43.15
C LEU A 1092 -20.60 -10.52 43.64
N VAL A 1093 -20.61 -11.50 42.74
CA VAL A 1093 -20.31 -12.91 43.04
C VAL A 1093 -18.96 -13.25 42.42
N ILE A 1094 -18.02 -13.71 43.23
CA ILE A 1094 -16.71 -14.18 42.80
C ILE A 1094 -16.59 -15.67 43.11
N THR A 1095 -16.37 -16.49 42.09
CA THR A 1095 -16.25 -17.96 42.19
C THR A 1095 -14.85 -18.38 41.75
N LYS A 1096 -14.10 -19.07 42.61
CA LYS A 1096 -12.77 -19.61 42.28
C LYS A 1096 -12.92 -20.73 41.25
N LYS A 1097 -12.23 -20.65 40.10
CA LYS A 1097 -12.45 -21.56 38.97
C LYS A 1097 -11.62 -22.85 39.05
N THR A 1098 -10.38 -22.78 39.51
CA THR A 1098 -9.43 -23.92 39.51
C THR A 1098 -8.37 -23.78 40.60
N ARG A 1099 -7.80 -24.90 41.06
CA ARG A 1099 -6.63 -24.89 41.96
C ARG A 1099 -5.39 -24.56 41.12
N PRO A 1100 -4.46 -23.68 41.55
CA PRO A 1100 -3.27 -23.31 40.75
C PRO A 1100 -2.44 -24.51 40.24
N LEU A 1101 -2.36 -25.58 41.04
CA LEU A 1101 -1.66 -26.83 40.70
C LEU A 1101 -2.36 -27.70 39.63
N ASP A 1102 -3.65 -27.48 39.34
CA ASP A 1102 -4.34 -28.19 38.27
C ASP A 1102 -3.98 -27.63 36.87
N VAL A 1103 -3.64 -26.35 36.79
CA VAL A 1103 -3.11 -25.72 35.56
C VAL A 1103 -1.68 -26.22 35.29
N GLU A 1104 -0.82 -26.23 36.31
CA GLU A 1104 0.54 -26.78 36.21
C GLU A 1104 0.52 -28.26 35.81
N ARG A 1105 -0.42 -29.05 36.34
CA ARG A 1105 -0.60 -30.45 35.93
C ARG A 1105 -1.12 -30.59 34.50
N GLN A 1106 -2.04 -29.73 34.07
CA GLN A 1106 -2.53 -29.73 32.68
C GLN A 1106 -1.41 -29.37 31.70
N ASP A 1107 -0.59 -28.37 32.03
CA ASP A 1107 0.54 -27.96 31.19
C ASP A 1107 1.64 -29.03 31.17
N TRP A 1108 1.97 -29.62 32.32
CA TRP A 1108 2.86 -30.80 32.39
C TRP A 1108 2.33 -31.96 31.54
N GLN A 1109 1.01 -32.23 31.57
CA GLN A 1109 0.40 -33.30 30.79
C GLN A 1109 0.42 -32.98 29.28
N LYS A 1110 0.23 -31.73 28.85
CA LYS A 1110 0.38 -31.32 27.45
C LYS A 1110 1.81 -31.57 26.95
N VAL A 1111 2.81 -31.17 27.75
CA VAL A 1111 4.22 -31.40 27.44
C VAL A 1111 4.55 -32.89 27.35
N ARG A 1112 4.06 -33.71 28.29
CA ARG A 1112 4.20 -35.17 28.26
C ARG A 1112 3.65 -35.77 26.98
N VAL A 1113 2.43 -35.41 26.58
CA VAL A 1113 1.79 -35.93 25.36
C VAL A 1113 2.62 -35.57 24.13
N TYR A 1114 3.09 -34.33 24.04
CA TYR A 1114 3.96 -33.88 22.96
C TYR A 1114 5.27 -34.69 22.89
N LEU A 1115 5.95 -34.89 24.02
CA LEU A 1115 7.20 -35.67 24.06
C LEU A 1115 6.98 -37.13 23.68
N VAL A 1116 5.90 -37.76 24.15
CA VAL A 1116 5.53 -39.13 23.76
C VAL A 1116 5.32 -39.24 22.24
N GLU A 1117 4.59 -38.29 21.65
CA GLU A 1117 4.42 -38.22 20.19
C GLU A 1117 5.78 -38.12 19.49
N LYS A 1118 6.70 -37.24 19.92
CA LYS A 1118 8.02 -37.10 19.29
C LYS A 1118 8.90 -38.34 19.45
N PHE A 1119 8.93 -38.96 20.63
CA PHE A 1119 9.69 -40.19 20.82
C PHE A 1119 9.10 -41.40 20.07
N SER A 1120 7.79 -41.42 19.81
CA SER A 1120 7.16 -42.46 18.99
C SER A 1120 7.63 -42.48 17.53
N GLN A 1121 8.23 -41.39 17.06
CA GLN A 1121 8.77 -41.27 15.70
C GLN A 1121 10.13 -41.97 15.54
N PHE A 1122 10.76 -42.43 16.63
CA PHE A 1122 11.96 -43.25 16.61
C PHE A 1122 11.59 -44.73 16.48
N LYS A 1123 12.42 -45.53 15.82
CA LYS A 1123 12.28 -46.99 15.90
C LYS A 1123 12.68 -47.44 17.30
N GLY A 1124 11.75 -48.04 18.04
CA GLY A 1124 11.96 -48.43 19.45
C GLY A 1124 13.17 -49.33 19.69
N SER A 1125 13.51 -50.22 18.75
CA SER A 1125 14.71 -51.06 18.84
C SER A 1125 16.02 -50.28 18.75
N GLU A 1126 16.10 -49.29 17.86
CA GLU A 1126 17.28 -48.44 17.68
C GLU A 1126 17.47 -47.52 18.89
N LEU A 1127 16.37 -46.92 19.38
CA LEU A 1127 16.39 -46.05 20.55
C LEU A 1127 16.77 -46.82 21.83
N LYS A 1128 16.33 -48.08 21.96
CA LYS A 1128 16.75 -48.98 23.06
C LYS A 1128 18.24 -49.29 23.02
N THR A 1129 18.82 -49.54 21.84
CA THR A 1129 20.27 -49.74 21.71
C THR A 1129 21.07 -48.49 22.08
N LEU A 1130 20.56 -47.30 21.74
CA LEU A 1130 21.23 -46.02 22.01
C LEU A 1130 21.12 -45.58 23.47
N LEU A 1131 19.98 -45.79 24.13
CA LEU A 1131 19.75 -45.35 25.51
C LEU A 1131 20.09 -46.41 26.57
N GLY A 1132 20.17 -47.69 26.21
CA GLY A 1132 20.43 -48.77 27.16
C GLY A 1132 19.43 -48.77 28.31
N SER A 1133 19.92 -48.72 29.57
CA SER A 1133 19.08 -48.66 30.77
C SER A 1133 18.24 -47.38 30.89
N ASP A 1134 18.63 -46.28 30.23
CA ASP A 1134 17.83 -45.04 30.25
C ASP A 1134 16.54 -45.15 29.41
N PHE A 1135 16.42 -46.18 28.55
CA PHE A 1135 15.20 -46.42 27.76
C PHE A 1135 13.96 -46.65 28.64
N GLU A 1136 14.14 -47.22 29.83
CA GLU A 1136 13.04 -47.43 30.80
C GLU A 1136 12.34 -46.13 31.19
N LYS A 1137 13.05 -44.99 31.17
CA LYS A 1137 12.45 -43.67 31.48
C LYS A 1137 11.48 -43.23 30.40
N ILE A 1138 11.78 -43.56 29.13
CA ILE A 1138 10.88 -43.30 27.99
C ILE A 1138 9.69 -44.26 28.03
N GLU A 1139 9.90 -45.53 28.38
CA GLU A 1139 8.79 -46.49 28.56
C GLU A 1139 7.83 -46.04 29.67
N LYS A 1140 8.35 -45.61 30.83
CA LYS A 1140 7.55 -45.05 31.95
C LYS A 1140 6.79 -43.78 31.54
N LEU A 1141 7.39 -42.94 30.69
CA LEU A 1141 6.73 -41.76 30.14
C LEU A 1141 5.52 -42.15 29.28
N CYS A 1142 5.66 -43.20 28.46
CA CYS A 1142 4.60 -43.72 27.58
C CYS A 1142 3.47 -44.42 28.36
N THR A 1143 3.79 -45.21 29.39
CA THR A 1143 2.80 -45.98 30.16
C THR A 1143 2.08 -45.15 31.24
N GLY A 1144 2.68 -44.04 31.71
CA GLY A 1144 2.06 -43.14 32.69
C GLY A 1144 2.11 -43.61 34.14
N GLU A 1145 2.89 -44.65 34.44
CA GLU A 1145 3.06 -45.17 35.79
C GLU A 1145 4.25 -44.51 36.50
N THR A 1146 3.96 -43.65 37.48
CA THR A 1146 4.95 -43.23 38.48
C THR A 1146 4.86 -44.15 39.69
N GLY A 1147 5.94 -44.88 40.00
CA GLY A 1147 6.00 -45.76 41.17
C GLY A 1147 5.72 -45.03 42.48
N GLN A 1148 4.81 -45.57 43.29
CA GLN A 1148 4.71 -45.23 44.72
C GLN A 1148 5.84 -45.93 45.50
N PRO A 1149 6.47 -45.28 46.48
CA PRO A 1149 7.27 -46.01 47.47
C PRO A 1149 6.32 -46.86 48.33
N SER A 1150 6.66 -48.13 48.48
CA SER A 1150 5.93 -49.12 49.27
C SER A 1150 5.73 -48.67 50.73
N LEU A 1151 4.48 -48.41 51.13
CA LEU A 1151 4.06 -48.35 52.53
C LEU A 1151 3.32 -49.65 52.89
N SER A 1152 4.10 -50.53 53.52
CA SER A 1152 3.75 -51.63 54.44
C SER A 1152 2.39 -52.35 54.33
N ARG A 1153 2.47 -53.65 54.03
CA ARG A 1153 1.52 -54.66 54.53
C ARG A 1153 1.46 -54.58 56.06
N ARG A 1154 0.27 -54.35 56.62
CA ARG A 1154 -0.03 -54.68 58.03
C ARG A 1154 -0.16 -56.19 58.18
N PRO A 1155 0.50 -56.85 59.16
CA PRO A 1155 0.16 -58.20 59.55
C PRO A 1155 -1.00 -58.18 60.55
N ALA A 1156 -1.87 -59.17 60.44
CA ALA A 1156 -2.99 -59.40 61.35
C ALA A 1156 -2.53 -60.06 62.65
N ALA A 1157 -3.18 -59.64 63.74
CA ALA A 1157 -3.48 -60.30 65.01
C ALA A 1157 -2.44 -61.26 65.62
N GLY A 1158 -2.13 -61.02 66.90
CA GLY A 1158 -1.05 -61.69 67.59
C GLY A 1158 -1.38 -63.08 68.11
N GLU A 1159 -0.30 -63.79 68.44
CA GLU A 1159 -0.29 -64.80 69.47
C GLU A 1159 1.07 -64.76 70.20
N LYS A 1160 1.02 -64.99 71.51
CA LYS A 1160 2.08 -64.79 72.50
C LYS A 1160 3.22 -65.80 72.31
N ARG A 1161 4.48 -65.38 72.54
CA ARG A 1161 5.32 -65.81 73.69
C ARG A 1161 6.79 -65.36 73.61
N ARG A 1162 7.20 -64.75 74.73
CA ARG A 1162 8.42 -64.96 75.53
C ARG A 1162 9.82 -64.74 74.92
N ILE A 1163 10.45 -63.74 75.54
CA ILE A 1163 11.86 -63.43 75.73
C ILE A 1163 12.69 -64.65 76.18
N GLU A 1164 13.89 -64.82 75.61
CA GLU A 1164 15.18 -65.05 76.28
C GLU A 1164 16.29 -64.91 75.22
N GLN A 1165 17.24 -63.97 75.41
CA GLN A 1165 18.67 -64.20 75.72
C GLN A 1165 19.44 -64.96 74.61
N ALA A 1166 20.65 -64.60 74.20
CA ALA A 1166 21.73 -63.82 74.79
C ALA A 1166 22.67 -63.30 73.69
N ALA A 1167 23.40 -62.26 74.08
CA ALA A 1167 24.72 -61.79 73.68
C ALA A 1167 25.37 -62.33 72.39
N GLU A 1168 25.88 -61.40 71.57
CA GLU A 1168 27.33 -61.23 71.55
C GLU A 1168 27.74 -59.82 71.12
N VAL A 1169 28.77 -59.36 71.83
CA VAL A 1169 29.45 -58.07 71.76
C VAL A 1169 30.43 -58.09 70.58
N ILE A 1170 30.75 -56.90 70.05
CA ILE A 1170 32.12 -56.38 69.76
C ILE A 1170 32.02 -55.30 68.66
N ASP A 1171 32.13 -54.05 69.11
CA ASP A 1171 33.23 -53.12 68.84
C ASP A 1171 33.80 -52.84 67.44
N LEU A 1172 33.82 -51.53 67.18
CA LEU A 1172 34.92 -50.65 66.73
C LEU A 1172 35.52 -50.73 65.33
N THR A 1173 35.50 -49.54 64.71
CA THR A 1173 36.58 -48.91 63.91
C THR A 1173 37.18 -49.74 62.79
N SER A 1174 37.01 -49.29 61.55
CA SER A 1174 38.07 -48.55 60.83
C SER A 1174 37.73 -48.44 59.35
N ASP A 1175 38.11 -47.26 58.84
CA ASP A 1175 38.41 -46.83 57.47
C ASP A 1175 37.32 -46.82 56.39
#